data_AF-A0A7S4R2S7-F1
#
_entry.id   AF-A0A7S4R2S7-F1
#
_cell.length_a   1.000
_cell.length_b   1.000
_cell.length_c   1.000
_cell.angle_alpha   90.00
_cell.angle_beta   90.00
_cell.angle_gamma   90.00
#
_symmetry.space_group_name_H-M   'P 1'
#
loop_
_entity.id
_entity.type
_entity.pdbx_description
1 polymer ?
#
loop_
_entity_poly.entity_id
_entity_poly.type
_entity_poly.pdbx_seq_one_letter_code
_entity_poly.pdbx_strand_id
1 'polypeptide(L)'
;KGLTTGSHGPFFPVWGLIALHLVHRPPILPGAVAPPAERGMAVSLRGAGKADLVIRGGTIVDGTGAPSFVGDVAVTGREITAVGPSLEVQGLQEIDARGLVVAPGWVDAHTHFDGQVTWDAYLTPSTAGGVTTCVMGNCGIGFAPCQSERRNELINLVEAIEDVPGTAVHDGLRWEWETFEEYMDALSRRKLACDVAVMIGHSAVRNWVLGANMNTSDRPGGAKTKPVQPDKIKAMAAVVRDAVAAGAIGFSTSRAIYHRDMQGVLMPGSLASGEEMLALLRAIGEGGGGVFGANLDFNTYDDVPGHEFSQQKARDHLEAEWSWLETIASESAGKINMTFEAIEHNMDRIQRVEDMAARHNGLLIRTQCHVRPQGFLQSIHSRINMLILSDTYRRIVRKAHSAFRKQPGSFGKEVAALLARMQDPAVRGQVVDEADRRLKQTADAMKNHRHDDFSGLVSTLCPFSLIFPWTPGCEPDPSCSVRAVAQREGRRVMEVYYDVLVPPSGSEFGVAWRPLAGYMNKDLENTRRILENPHCIPGVSDAGAHSGIFNDANGPTHLLTHWVRDRTRGPRLPIELAVKKQTSEVARVFGLGDRGELAPGKRADINLIDLDALQMHKPFISNDLPTGATRWMQNVSGYRLTLVAGQVTFKDGQPTGALPGRFVRNPKADAAVWQGASKHVAWRPGRSEEDGALDLSKYALEAAQGGGASAIGRIARALEKDGATGTAAARSRL
;
A
#
# COMPACT_ATOMS: atom_id res chain seq x y z
N LYS A 1 7.49 3.64 -64.12
CA LYS A 1 7.39 2.22 -64.52
C LYS A 1 6.63 1.53 -63.38
N GLY A 2 5.31 1.60 -63.23
CA GLY A 2 4.19 1.41 -64.17
C GLY A 2 3.41 0.22 -63.60
N LEU A 3 2.08 0.18 -63.43
CA LEU A 3 0.92 0.99 -63.82
C LEU A 3 -0.24 0.34 -63.01
N THR A 4 -1.02 1.09 -62.21
CA THR A 4 -2.47 1.40 -62.41
C THR A 4 -3.44 0.23 -62.17
N THR A 5 -4.67 0.37 -61.65
CA THR A 5 -5.75 1.39 -61.76
C THR A 5 -6.64 1.26 -60.50
N GLY A 6 -7.09 2.34 -59.85
CA GLY A 6 -8.33 3.09 -60.13
C GLY A 6 -9.54 2.51 -59.34
N SER A 7 -10.55 3.22 -58.84
CA SER A 7 -10.88 4.63 -58.62
C SER A 7 -12.31 4.67 -58.07
N HIS A 8 -12.63 5.71 -57.27
CA HIS A 8 -13.97 6.22 -56.91
C HIS A 8 -14.76 5.58 -55.74
N GLY A 9 -14.99 6.38 -54.70
CA GLY A 9 -15.96 6.15 -53.61
C GLY A 9 -17.37 6.68 -53.95
N PRO A 10 -18.04 7.34 -53.00
CA PRO A 10 -18.73 6.82 -51.80
C PRO A 10 -20.27 6.96 -51.94
N PHE A 11 -21.12 6.20 -51.22
CA PHE A 11 -22.51 6.59 -50.85
C PHE A 11 -23.18 5.47 -49.99
N PHE A 12 -23.70 5.85 -48.82
CA PHE A 12 -24.79 5.20 -48.05
C PHE A 12 -26.15 5.41 -48.79
N PRO A 13 -27.35 4.83 -48.47
CA PRO A 13 -27.76 3.96 -47.34
C PRO A 13 -28.87 2.85 -47.64
N VAL A 14 -29.29 2.10 -46.60
CA VAL A 14 -30.71 1.76 -46.20
C VAL A 14 -31.60 0.74 -46.99
N TRP A 15 -31.99 -0.32 -46.24
CA TRP A 15 -33.29 -1.07 -46.14
C TRP A 15 -33.80 -2.10 -47.18
N GLY A 16 -34.41 -3.18 -46.64
CA GLY A 16 -35.56 -3.93 -47.22
C GLY A 16 -35.29 -5.41 -47.53
N LEU A 17 -35.63 -6.38 -46.66
CA LEU A 17 -36.93 -7.05 -46.45
C LEU A 17 -37.11 -8.40 -47.19
N ILE A 18 -37.33 -9.45 -46.37
CA ILE A 18 -38.29 -10.58 -46.49
C ILE A 18 -38.13 -11.61 -47.62
N ALA A 19 -38.00 -12.89 -47.20
CA ALA A 19 -38.86 -13.99 -47.67
C ALA A 19 -38.93 -15.14 -46.64
N LEU A 20 -40.17 -15.50 -46.28
CA LEU A 20 -40.64 -16.61 -45.44
C LEU A 20 -40.45 -17.99 -46.08
N HIS A 21 -40.38 -19.05 -45.24
CA HIS A 21 -41.27 -20.25 -45.18
C HIS A 21 -40.75 -21.16 -44.01
N LEU A 22 -41.45 -21.34 -42.87
CA LEU A 22 -42.60 -22.26 -42.57
C LEU A 22 -42.22 -23.76 -42.75
N VAL A 23 -42.42 -24.74 -41.85
CA VAL A 23 -42.93 -24.97 -40.46
C VAL A 23 -42.45 -26.38 -40.03
N HIS A 24 -42.15 -26.63 -38.75
CA HIS A 24 -42.68 -27.75 -37.92
C HIS A 24 -42.03 -27.81 -36.52
N ARG A 25 -42.81 -27.42 -35.51
CA ARG A 25 -42.60 -27.69 -34.08
C ARG A 25 -43.80 -28.49 -33.54
N PRO A 26 -43.62 -29.42 -32.59
CA PRO A 26 -44.70 -29.95 -31.75
C PRO A 26 -44.89 -29.11 -30.47
N PRO A 27 -45.96 -29.36 -29.67
CA PRO A 27 -46.63 -28.35 -28.86
C PRO A 27 -46.12 -28.26 -27.41
N ILE A 28 -46.20 -27.06 -26.84
CA ILE A 28 -46.06 -26.80 -25.40
C ILE A 28 -47.44 -26.40 -24.88
N LEU A 29 -47.97 -27.17 -23.91
CA LEU A 29 -49.14 -26.79 -23.11
C LEU A 29 -48.72 -25.88 -21.94
N PRO A 30 -49.62 -24.99 -21.46
CA PRO A 30 -49.30 -23.99 -20.45
C PRO A 30 -49.42 -24.58 -19.03
N GLY A 31 -48.29 -24.70 -18.34
CA GLY A 31 -48.21 -24.95 -16.90
C GLY A 31 -48.02 -23.64 -16.14
N ALA A 32 -48.80 -23.46 -15.09
CA ALA A 32 -48.91 -22.26 -14.26
C ALA A 32 -47.56 -21.62 -13.88
N VAL A 33 -47.50 -20.29 -14.04
CA VAL A 33 -46.45 -19.44 -13.47
C VAL A 33 -46.61 -19.45 -11.96
N ALA A 34 -45.67 -20.09 -11.26
CA ALA A 34 -45.51 -19.93 -9.83
C ALA A 34 -45.00 -18.49 -9.55
N PRO A 35 -45.55 -17.78 -8.55
CA PRO A 35 -45.03 -16.47 -8.18
C PRO A 35 -43.60 -16.59 -7.63
N PRO A 36 -42.79 -15.51 -7.67
CA PRO A 36 -41.46 -15.53 -7.12
C PRO A 36 -41.54 -15.90 -5.64
N ALA A 37 -40.75 -16.90 -5.22
CA ALA A 37 -40.62 -17.25 -3.83
C ALA A 37 -40.13 -16.02 -3.06
N GLU A 38 -41.02 -15.43 -2.26
CA GLU A 38 -40.64 -14.53 -1.18
C GLU A 38 -39.57 -15.25 -0.35
N ARG A 39 -38.33 -14.74 -0.40
CA ARG A 39 -37.34 -15.09 0.60
C ARG A 39 -37.84 -14.50 1.91
N GLY A 40 -38.57 -15.32 2.67
CA GLY A 40 -38.96 -14.99 4.02
C GLY A 40 -37.72 -14.55 4.80
N MET A 41 -37.73 -13.30 5.26
CA MET A 41 -36.95 -12.89 6.42
C MET A 41 -37.24 -13.92 7.51
N ALA A 42 -36.22 -14.70 7.89
CA ALA A 42 -36.28 -15.50 9.08
C ALA A 42 -36.32 -14.55 10.29
N VAL A 43 -37.51 -14.08 10.65
CA VAL A 43 -37.75 -13.49 11.96
C VAL A 43 -37.76 -14.64 12.95
N SER A 44 -36.61 -14.90 13.56
CA SER A 44 -36.53 -15.73 14.77
C SER A 44 -37.15 -14.94 15.92
N LEU A 45 -38.46 -15.12 16.15
CA LEU A 45 -39.11 -14.71 17.39
C LEU A 45 -38.65 -15.66 18.52
N ARG A 46 -37.51 -15.35 19.13
CA ARG A 46 -37.25 -15.70 20.54
C ARG A 46 -37.40 -14.41 21.35
N GLY A 47 -38.25 -14.47 22.37
CA GLY A 47 -38.82 -13.29 23.05
C GLY A 47 -37.82 -12.24 23.49
N ALA A 48 -38.26 -10.97 23.49
CA ALA A 48 -37.58 -9.75 23.98
C ALA A 48 -36.09 -9.97 24.31
N GLY A 49 -35.28 -10.20 23.26
CA GLY A 49 -33.86 -10.48 23.43
C GLY A 49 -33.18 -9.26 24.03
N LYS A 50 -32.36 -9.46 25.06
CA LYS A 50 -31.43 -8.42 25.54
C LYS A 50 -30.18 -8.45 24.67
N ALA A 51 -29.80 -7.31 24.10
CA ALA A 51 -28.51 -7.10 23.45
C ALA A 51 -27.61 -6.26 24.36
N ASP A 52 -26.29 -6.39 24.23
CA ASP A 52 -25.35 -5.56 25.00
C ASP A 52 -25.36 -4.12 24.48
N LEU A 53 -25.46 -3.97 23.16
CA LEU A 53 -25.53 -2.68 22.49
C LEU A 53 -26.56 -2.75 21.36
N VAL A 54 -27.37 -1.69 21.21
CA VAL A 54 -28.15 -1.46 19.99
C VAL A 54 -27.85 -0.09 19.41
N ILE A 55 -27.45 -0.06 18.14
CA ILE A 55 -27.29 1.16 17.34
C ILE A 55 -28.63 1.42 16.65
N ARG A 56 -29.21 2.61 16.82
CA ARG A 56 -30.60 2.92 16.44
C ARG A 56 -30.70 3.90 15.29
N GLY A 57 -31.55 3.59 14.31
CA GLY A 57 -32.03 4.53 13.29
C GLY A 57 -30.96 5.15 12.39
N GLY A 58 -29.83 4.48 12.20
CA GLY A 58 -28.77 4.93 11.29
C GLY A 58 -29.01 4.49 9.84
N THR A 59 -28.31 5.13 8.89
CA THR A 59 -28.28 4.70 7.50
C THR A 59 -27.31 3.54 7.36
N ILE A 60 -27.83 2.32 7.26
CA ILE A 60 -27.05 1.09 7.17
C ILE A 60 -26.53 0.91 5.75
N VAL A 61 -25.21 0.87 5.60
CA VAL A 61 -24.49 0.45 4.39
C VAL A 61 -23.78 -0.84 4.74
N ASP A 62 -24.43 -1.97 4.50
CA ASP A 62 -24.12 -3.27 5.12
C ASP A 62 -22.83 -3.95 4.61
N GLY A 63 -22.15 -3.38 3.62
CA GLY A 63 -20.94 -3.96 3.01
C GLY A 63 -21.19 -5.01 1.94
N THR A 64 -22.44 -5.35 1.62
CA THR A 64 -22.77 -6.33 0.56
C THR A 64 -22.82 -5.70 -0.84
N GLY A 65 -23.00 -4.37 -0.90
CA GLY A 65 -23.30 -3.62 -2.12
C GLY A 65 -24.80 -3.48 -2.41
N ALA A 66 -25.68 -4.01 -1.55
CA ALA A 66 -27.10 -3.76 -1.62
C ALA A 66 -27.43 -2.29 -1.27
N PRO A 67 -28.56 -1.74 -1.75
CA PRO A 67 -28.99 -0.39 -1.41
C PRO A 67 -29.06 -0.17 0.11
N SER A 68 -28.59 0.99 0.55
CA SER A 68 -28.68 1.38 1.95
C SER A 68 -30.13 1.55 2.44
N PHE A 69 -30.33 1.37 3.75
CA PHE A 69 -31.63 1.54 4.40
C PHE A 69 -31.48 2.09 5.81
N VAL A 70 -32.51 2.75 6.33
CA VAL A 70 -32.53 3.21 7.73
C VAL A 70 -32.91 2.04 8.62
N GLY A 71 -32.15 1.80 9.69
CA GLY A 71 -32.45 0.72 10.62
C GLY A 71 -31.55 0.67 11.84
N ASP A 72 -31.63 -0.45 12.53
CA ASP A 72 -30.92 -0.75 13.76
C ASP A 72 -29.94 -1.92 13.59
N VAL A 73 -28.90 -1.93 14.42
CA VAL A 73 -27.92 -3.03 14.55
C VAL A 73 -27.83 -3.43 16.02
N ALA A 74 -28.13 -4.68 16.33
CA ALA A 74 -27.97 -5.24 17.68
C ALA A 74 -26.67 -6.04 17.78
N VAL A 75 -25.97 -5.86 18.90
CA VAL A 75 -24.69 -6.50 19.21
C VAL A 75 -24.78 -7.18 20.57
N THR A 76 -24.34 -8.44 20.63
CA THR A 76 -24.18 -9.20 21.88
C THR A 76 -22.79 -9.83 21.90
N GLY A 77 -22.03 -9.56 22.95
CA GLY A 77 -20.63 -9.92 23.07
C GLY A 77 -19.81 -9.29 21.95
N ARG A 78 -19.31 -10.14 21.06
CA ARG A 78 -18.41 -9.76 19.95
C ARG A 78 -19.10 -9.80 18.58
N GLU A 79 -20.38 -10.16 18.53
CA GLU A 79 -21.09 -10.48 17.31
C GLU A 79 -22.32 -9.59 17.13
N ILE A 80 -22.64 -9.33 15.87
CA ILE A 80 -23.89 -8.74 15.44
C ILE A 80 -24.95 -9.84 15.55
N THR A 81 -26.02 -9.59 16.29
CA THR A 81 -27.09 -10.57 16.52
C THR A 81 -28.33 -10.31 15.68
N ALA A 82 -28.58 -9.05 15.31
CA ALA A 82 -29.67 -8.67 14.42
C ALA A 82 -29.36 -7.37 13.67
N VAL A 83 -29.88 -7.26 12.44
CA VAL A 83 -29.86 -6.05 11.61
C VAL A 83 -31.21 -5.94 10.93
N GLY A 84 -31.83 -4.77 10.96
CA GLY A 84 -33.13 -4.58 10.32
C GLY A 84 -33.72 -3.18 10.50
N PRO A 85 -34.81 -2.84 9.80
CA PRO A 85 -35.36 -1.49 9.79
C PRO A 85 -35.95 -1.04 11.14
N SER A 86 -36.37 -1.98 11.99
CA SER A 86 -36.86 -1.72 13.34
C SER A 86 -36.71 -3.00 14.15
N LEU A 87 -35.80 -3.02 15.14
CA LEU A 87 -35.55 -4.21 15.95
C LEU A 87 -36.30 -4.14 17.28
N GLU A 88 -37.17 -5.11 17.54
CA GLU A 88 -37.84 -5.35 18.84
C GLU A 88 -36.88 -6.03 19.85
N VAL A 89 -35.73 -5.42 20.08
CA VAL A 89 -34.65 -5.90 20.96
C VAL A 89 -34.32 -4.77 21.92
N GLN A 90 -34.16 -5.05 23.22
CA GLN A 90 -33.73 -4.03 24.19
C GLN A 90 -32.21 -4.08 24.37
N GLY A 91 -31.52 -2.96 24.15
CA GLY A 91 -30.08 -2.84 24.44
C GLY A 91 -29.81 -2.52 25.91
N LEU A 92 -28.74 -3.07 26.48
CA LEU A 92 -28.18 -2.56 27.75
C LEU A 92 -27.62 -1.14 27.56
N GLN A 93 -27.01 -0.91 26.40
CA GLN A 93 -26.67 0.41 25.89
C GLN A 93 -27.39 0.65 24.56
N GLU A 94 -27.87 1.87 24.34
CA GLU A 94 -28.43 2.30 23.06
C GLU A 94 -27.68 3.52 22.54
N ILE A 95 -27.37 3.51 21.24
CA ILE A 95 -26.70 4.61 20.54
C ILE A 95 -27.66 5.15 19.48
N ASP A 96 -27.99 6.43 19.56
CA ASP A 96 -28.70 7.11 18.49
C ASP A 96 -27.75 7.39 17.31
N ALA A 97 -28.03 6.76 16.17
CA ALA A 97 -27.27 6.92 14.94
C ALA A 97 -28.06 7.66 13.84
N ARG A 98 -29.16 8.34 14.18
CA ARG A 98 -29.90 9.15 13.20
C ARG A 98 -28.99 10.21 12.57
N GLY A 99 -29.03 10.28 11.24
CA GLY A 99 -28.16 11.17 10.46
C GLY A 99 -26.72 10.64 10.28
N LEU A 100 -26.39 9.48 10.84
CA LEU A 100 -25.07 8.84 10.67
C LEU A 100 -25.17 7.64 9.73
N VAL A 101 -24.07 7.36 9.03
CA VAL A 101 -23.86 6.11 8.31
C VAL A 101 -23.34 5.06 9.28
N VAL A 102 -23.92 3.86 9.23
CA VAL A 102 -23.48 2.66 9.95
C VAL A 102 -22.94 1.67 8.93
N ALA A 103 -21.64 1.40 8.98
CA ALA A 103 -20.95 0.53 8.04
C ALA A 103 -20.07 -0.50 8.78
N PRO A 104 -19.70 -1.64 8.16
CA PRO A 104 -18.66 -2.50 8.70
C PRO A 104 -17.36 -1.72 8.89
N GLY A 105 -16.55 -2.12 9.87
CA GLY A 105 -15.20 -1.60 10.04
C GLY A 105 -14.32 -1.87 8.82
N TRP A 106 -13.40 -0.96 8.50
CA TRP A 106 -12.57 -1.10 7.29
C TRP A 106 -11.54 -2.20 7.44
N VAL A 107 -11.27 -2.89 6.33
CA VAL A 107 -10.18 -3.88 6.24
C VAL A 107 -9.10 -3.28 5.34
N ASP A 108 -7.95 -2.97 5.93
CA ASP A 108 -6.79 -2.46 5.22
C ASP A 108 -5.97 -3.64 4.66
N ALA A 109 -6.07 -3.84 3.35
CA ALA A 109 -5.50 -4.98 2.63
C ALA A 109 -3.97 -4.99 2.59
N HIS A 110 -3.32 -3.83 2.77
CA HIS A 110 -1.92 -3.65 2.43
C HIS A 110 -1.21 -2.73 3.41
N THR A 111 -0.68 -3.31 4.48
CA THR A 111 0.05 -2.56 5.50
C THR A 111 1.44 -3.14 5.74
N HIS A 112 2.32 -2.30 6.28
CA HIS A 112 3.69 -2.58 6.67
C HIS A 112 3.91 -2.30 8.17
N PHE A 113 2.90 -2.64 8.99
CA PHE A 113 2.96 -2.52 10.45
C PHE A 113 3.77 -3.64 11.13
N ASP A 114 4.45 -4.51 10.37
CA ASP A 114 5.19 -5.68 10.84
C ASP A 114 6.15 -5.38 12.00
N GLY A 115 6.78 -4.20 11.97
CA GLY A 115 7.55 -3.70 13.10
C GLY A 115 6.67 -2.97 14.12
N GLN A 116 5.87 -2.02 13.64
CA GLN A 116 5.10 -1.07 14.47
C GLN A 116 4.14 -1.73 15.45
N VAL A 117 3.59 -2.90 15.09
CA VAL A 117 2.74 -3.72 15.95
C VAL A 117 3.38 -4.10 17.29
N THR A 118 4.70 -3.99 17.40
CA THR A 118 5.43 -4.29 18.64
C THR A 118 5.53 -3.12 19.62
N TRP A 119 5.34 -1.87 19.18
CA TRP A 119 5.45 -0.68 20.04
C TRP A 119 4.21 0.24 20.03
N ASP A 120 3.37 0.16 19.00
CA ASP A 120 2.15 0.96 18.89
C ASP A 120 0.91 0.06 18.88
N ALA A 121 0.24 -0.04 20.03
CA ALA A 121 -0.98 -0.82 20.16
C ALA A 121 -2.15 -0.29 19.32
N TYR A 122 -2.08 0.96 18.86
CA TYR A 122 -3.14 1.58 18.06
C TYR A 122 -2.90 1.44 16.56
N LEU A 123 -1.71 1.03 16.08
CA LEU A 123 -1.37 0.99 14.65
C LEU A 123 -1.75 2.30 13.93
N THR A 124 -1.31 3.41 14.50
CA THR A 124 -1.56 4.74 13.95
C THR A 124 -0.83 4.93 12.62
N PRO A 125 -1.47 5.57 11.61
CA PRO A 125 -2.73 6.29 11.69
C PRO A 125 -3.98 5.50 11.29
N SER A 126 -3.87 4.26 10.78
CA SER A 126 -4.98 3.55 10.13
C SER A 126 -6.25 3.48 10.99
N THR A 127 -6.12 3.16 12.27
CA THR A 127 -7.27 2.98 13.17
C THR A 127 -8.04 4.25 13.48
N ALA A 128 -7.38 5.42 13.46
CA ALA A 128 -8.05 6.71 13.57
C ALA A 128 -8.95 6.99 12.35
N GLY A 129 -8.68 6.33 11.22
CA GLY A 129 -9.46 6.36 9.99
C GLY A 129 -10.55 5.30 9.89
N GLY A 130 -10.93 4.65 10.99
CA GLY A 130 -12.00 3.63 11.01
C GLY A 130 -11.56 2.23 10.59
N VAL A 131 -10.25 1.98 10.46
CA VAL A 131 -9.71 0.64 10.18
C VAL A 131 -9.85 -0.24 11.42
N THR A 132 -10.49 -1.40 11.24
CA THR A 132 -10.70 -2.39 12.30
C THR A 132 -9.93 -3.69 12.07
N THR A 133 -9.36 -3.88 10.88
CA THR A 133 -8.47 -5.00 10.56
C THR A 133 -7.34 -4.55 9.63
N CYS A 134 -6.09 -4.88 9.95
CA CYS A 134 -4.94 -4.67 9.08
C CYS A 134 -4.35 -6.00 8.60
N VAL A 135 -4.00 -6.07 7.31
CA VAL A 135 -3.23 -7.18 6.73
C VAL A 135 -1.76 -6.76 6.58
N MET A 136 -0.87 -7.47 7.26
CA MET A 136 0.58 -7.25 7.28
C MET A 136 1.34 -8.30 6.46
N GLY A 137 2.65 -8.11 6.32
CA GLY A 137 3.51 -9.05 5.62
C GLY A 137 3.37 -8.97 4.10
N ASN A 138 3.14 -7.77 3.55
CA ASN A 138 3.03 -7.53 2.11
C ASN A 138 4.42 -7.37 1.45
N CYS A 139 4.46 -7.35 0.11
CA CYS A 139 5.69 -7.11 -0.69
C CYS A 139 6.86 -8.07 -0.43
N GLY A 140 6.62 -9.25 0.15
CA GLY A 140 7.67 -10.18 0.55
C GLY A 140 8.43 -9.77 1.81
N ILE A 141 7.96 -8.75 2.52
CA ILE A 141 8.62 -8.16 3.68
C ILE A 141 8.03 -8.69 4.97
N GLY A 142 8.88 -8.85 5.97
CA GLY A 142 8.51 -9.20 7.33
C GLY A 142 9.73 -9.37 8.22
N PHE A 143 9.53 -9.38 9.53
CA PHE A 143 10.59 -9.60 10.51
C PHE A 143 10.65 -11.06 11.01
N ALA A 144 9.92 -11.98 10.38
CA ALA A 144 9.92 -13.40 10.74
C ALA A 144 9.81 -14.28 9.49
N PRO A 145 10.45 -15.47 9.49
CA PRO A 145 11.41 -15.96 10.49
C PRO A 145 12.75 -15.19 10.42
N CYS A 146 13.49 -15.11 11.52
CA CYS A 146 14.77 -14.41 11.60
C CYS A 146 15.65 -14.96 12.74
N GLN A 147 16.85 -15.44 12.40
CA GLN A 147 17.85 -15.85 13.39
C GLN A 147 18.36 -14.64 14.18
N SER A 148 18.65 -14.80 15.47
CA SER A 148 19.08 -13.70 16.34
C SER A 148 20.27 -12.90 15.79
N GLU A 149 21.24 -13.58 15.19
CA GLU A 149 22.46 -13.01 14.61
C GLU A 149 22.22 -12.26 13.28
N ARG A 150 21.06 -12.45 12.64
CA ARG A 150 20.70 -11.86 11.32
C ARG A 150 19.71 -10.72 11.39
N ARG A 151 19.23 -10.34 12.59
CA ARG A 151 18.23 -9.28 12.78
C ARG A 151 18.58 -7.97 12.06
N ASN A 152 19.86 -7.60 12.09
CA ASN A 152 20.34 -6.39 11.40
C ASN A 152 20.18 -6.46 9.87
N GLU A 153 20.31 -7.65 9.27
CA GLU A 153 20.13 -7.82 7.83
C GLU A 153 18.69 -7.51 7.42
N LEU A 154 17.69 -8.02 8.16
CA LEU A 154 16.28 -7.72 7.90
C LEU A 154 15.91 -6.27 8.23
N ILE A 155 16.45 -5.70 9.31
CA ILE A 155 16.22 -4.27 9.64
C ILE A 155 16.71 -3.37 8.51
N ASN A 156 17.94 -3.61 8.03
CA ASN A 156 18.52 -2.83 6.92
C ASN A 156 17.71 -2.99 5.63
N LEU A 157 17.17 -4.18 5.38
CA LEU A 157 16.31 -4.45 4.23
C LEU A 157 15.04 -3.59 4.30
N VAL A 158 14.30 -3.65 5.41
CA VAL A 158 13.07 -2.88 5.60
C VAL A 158 13.33 -1.38 5.55
N GLU A 159 14.41 -0.89 6.17
CA GLU A 159 14.78 0.52 6.09
C GLU A 159 15.05 0.97 4.65
N ALA A 160 15.71 0.13 3.84
CA ALA A 160 16.08 0.50 2.49
C ALA A 160 14.86 0.62 1.55
N ILE A 161 13.85 -0.23 1.74
CA ILE A 161 12.73 -0.38 0.79
C ILE A 161 11.50 0.36 1.26
N GLU A 162 11.12 0.13 2.50
CA GLU A 162 9.88 0.69 3.07
C GLU A 162 10.12 2.08 3.68
N ASP A 163 11.34 2.63 3.65
CA ASP A 163 11.70 3.93 4.25
C ASP A 163 11.16 4.10 5.69
N VAL A 164 11.09 2.98 6.42
CA VAL A 164 10.83 2.98 7.86
C VAL A 164 12.16 3.31 8.54
N PRO A 165 12.24 4.35 9.39
CA PRO A 165 13.50 4.72 10.01
C PRO A 165 14.14 3.54 10.74
N GLY A 166 15.31 3.07 10.28
CA GLY A 166 15.96 1.88 10.84
C GLY A 166 16.25 1.99 12.32
N THR A 167 16.52 3.22 12.81
CA THR A 167 16.67 3.50 14.26
C THR A 167 15.36 3.28 15.03
N ALA A 168 14.22 3.63 14.44
CA ALA A 168 12.92 3.41 15.05
C ALA A 168 12.59 1.91 15.12
N VAL A 169 12.90 1.16 14.06
CA VAL A 169 12.76 -0.30 14.05
C VAL A 169 13.72 -0.94 15.05
N HIS A 170 14.99 -0.58 15.05
CA HIS A 170 15.99 -1.16 15.95
C HIS A 170 15.62 -0.99 17.43
N ASP A 171 15.19 0.21 17.84
CA ASP A 171 14.89 0.49 19.25
C ASP A 171 13.46 0.11 19.65
N GLY A 172 12.53 0.17 18.71
CA GLY A 172 11.12 -0.15 18.89
C GLY A 172 10.82 -1.65 18.84
N LEU A 173 11.48 -2.39 17.93
CA LEU A 173 11.18 -3.79 17.68
C LEU A 173 11.56 -4.66 18.89
N ARG A 174 10.56 -5.36 19.43
CA ARG A 174 10.73 -6.31 20.53
C ARG A 174 10.75 -7.72 19.98
N TRP A 175 11.96 -8.23 19.71
CA TRP A 175 12.18 -9.59 19.24
C TRP A 175 11.81 -10.61 20.32
N GLU A 176 10.71 -11.32 20.10
CA GLU A 176 10.23 -12.42 20.95
C GLU A 176 10.19 -13.75 20.18
N TRP A 177 10.85 -13.80 19.02
CA TRP A 177 10.79 -14.91 18.07
C TRP A 177 12.11 -15.09 17.33
N GLU A 178 12.32 -16.32 16.84
CA GLU A 178 13.14 -16.60 15.66
C GLU A 178 12.31 -17.19 14.53
N THR A 179 11.29 -17.97 14.87
CA THR A 179 10.42 -18.65 13.91
C THR A 179 9.16 -17.84 13.57
N PHE A 180 8.47 -18.19 12.50
CA PHE A 180 7.23 -17.50 12.13
C PHE A 180 6.10 -17.81 13.11
N GLU A 181 6.07 -19.03 13.64
CA GLU A 181 5.10 -19.46 14.63
C GLU A 181 5.27 -18.73 15.96
N GLU A 182 6.51 -18.57 16.43
CA GLU A 182 6.79 -17.74 17.61
C GLU A 182 6.39 -16.28 17.40
N TYR A 183 6.55 -15.74 16.18
CA TYR A 183 6.06 -14.41 15.84
C TYR A 183 4.53 -14.34 15.92
N MET A 184 3.80 -15.31 15.36
CA MET A 184 2.34 -15.40 15.48
C MET A 184 1.88 -15.56 16.93
N ASP A 185 2.62 -16.30 17.75
CA ASP A 185 2.35 -16.44 19.18
C ASP A 185 2.62 -15.15 19.94
N ALA A 186 3.66 -14.40 19.56
CA ALA A 186 3.92 -13.06 20.07
C ALA A 186 2.78 -12.10 19.72
N LEU A 187 2.30 -12.10 18.47
CA LEU A 187 1.13 -11.32 18.05
C LEU A 187 -0.13 -11.73 18.82
N SER A 188 -0.34 -13.03 19.05
CA SER A 188 -1.50 -13.55 19.79
C SER A 188 -1.58 -13.03 21.24
N ARG A 189 -0.44 -12.67 21.84
CA ARG A 189 -0.38 -12.08 23.19
C ARG A 189 -0.61 -10.57 23.20
N ARG A 190 -0.54 -9.89 22.05
CA ARG A 190 -0.73 -8.43 21.96
C ARG A 190 -2.21 -8.07 22.13
N LYS A 191 -2.44 -6.91 22.75
CA LYS A 191 -3.73 -6.23 22.78
C LYS A 191 -3.63 -5.02 21.86
N LEU A 192 -4.46 -4.99 20.82
CA LEU A 192 -4.38 -3.99 19.76
C LEU A 192 -5.73 -3.26 19.62
N ALA A 193 -5.73 -2.07 19.04
CA ALA A 193 -6.96 -1.32 18.76
C ALA A 193 -7.75 -1.94 17.59
N CYS A 194 -7.07 -2.61 16.65
CA CYS A 194 -7.67 -3.34 15.54
C CYS A 194 -7.15 -4.78 15.48
N ASP A 195 -7.85 -5.64 14.75
CA ASP A 195 -7.34 -6.97 14.44
C ASP A 195 -6.17 -6.89 13.45
N VAL A 196 -5.27 -7.88 13.52
CA VAL A 196 -4.16 -8.02 12.57
C VAL A 196 -4.11 -9.42 12.01
N ALA A 197 -3.89 -9.54 10.71
CA ALA A 197 -3.59 -10.78 10.02
C ALA A 197 -2.25 -10.64 9.30
N VAL A 198 -1.49 -11.73 9.13
CA VAL A 198 -0.13 -11.65 8.59
C VAL A 198 0.16 -12.74 7.56
N MET A 199 0.74 -12.33 6.44
CA MET A 199 1.36 -13.23 5.47
C MET A 199 2.84 -13.43 5.80
N ILE A 200 3.40 -14.59 5.45
CA ILE A 200 4.85 -14.82 5.56
C ILE A 200 5.57 -14.19 4.35
N GLY A 201 6.56 -13.34 4.62
CA GLY A 201 7.30 -12.60 3.59
C GLY A 201 8.45 -13.40 2.98
N HIS A 202 8.53 -13.41 1.64
CA HIS A 202 9.57 -14.09 0.88
C HIS A 202 11.01 -13.76 1.32
N SER A 203 11.32 -12.49 1.57
CA SER A 203 12.69 -12.10 1.90
C SER A 203 13.15 -12.64 3.25
N ALA A 204 12.24 -12.75 4.23
CA ALA A 204 12.54 -13.39 5.51
C ALA A 204 12.75 -14.92 5.34
N VAL A 205 11.96 -15.57 4.49
CA VAL A 205 12.14 -17.00 4.14
C VAL A 205 13.50 -17.24 3.48
N ARG A 206 13.88 -16.41 2.51
CA ARG A 206 15.20 -16.48 1.87
C ARG A 206 16.33 -16.19 2.85
N ASN A 207 16.18 -15.19 3.73
CA ASN A 207 17.17 -14.92 4.79
C ASN A 207 17.36 -16.14 5.70
N TRP A 208 16.27 -16.81 6.08
CA TRP A 208 16.31 -18.00 6.93
C TRP A 208 17.04 -19.19 6.32
N VAL A 209 16.83 -19.45 5.02
CA VAL A 209 17.37 -20.64 4.33
C VAL A 209 18.72 -20.40 3.67
N LEU A 210 18.91 -19.22 3.06
CA LEU A 210 20.09 -18.86 2.27
C LEU A 210 21.08 -17.99 3.06
N GLY A 211 20.67 -17.40 4.19
CA GLY A 211 21.50 -16.53 4.99
C GLY A 211 22.05 -15.35 4.19
N ALA A 212 23.36 -15.13 4.28
CA ALA A 212 24.05 -14.04 3.61
C ALA A 212 23.95 -14.10 2.07
N ASN A 213 23.55 -15.25 1.51
CA ASN A 213 23.38 -15.46 0.08
C ASN A 213 21.95 -15.18 -0.43
N MET A 214 21.06 -14.64 0.40
CA MET A 214 19.63 -14.46 0.08
C MET A 214 19.33 -13.66 -1.20
N ASN A 215 20.23 -12.75 -1.60
CA ASN A 215 20.10 -11.91 -2.79
C ASN A 215 21.10 -12.25 -3.91
N THR A 216 21.87 -13.34 -3.76
CA THR A 216 22.94 -13.69 -4.71
C THR A 216 22.38 -13.99 -6.10
N SER A 217 21.21 -14.63 -6.18
CA SER A 217 20.50 -14.90 -7.43
C SER A 217 19.75 -13.68 -7.98
N ASP A 218 19.48 -12.66 -7.17
CA ASP A 218 18.75 -11.44 -7.54
C ASP A 218 19.63 -10.34 -8.14
N ARG A 219 20.91 -10.65 -8.37
CA ARG A 219 21.84 -9.80 -9.12
C ARG A 219 21.70 -10.03 -10.63
N PRO A 220 22.07 -9.06 -11.48
CA PRO A 220 22.11 -9.26 -12.92
C PRO A 220 22.93 -10.50 -13.30
N GLY A 221 22.32 -11.40 -14.07
CA GLY A 221 22.92 -12.70 -14.42
C GLY A 221 23.02 -13.72 -13.27
N GLY A 222 22.69 -13.32 -12.04
CA GLY A 222 22.73 -14.17 -10.84
C GLY A 222 21.81 -15.37 -10.94
N ALA A 223 20.58 -15.19 -11.45
CA ALA A 223 19.64 -16.28 -11.65
C ALA A 223 20.17 -17.40 -12.60
N LYS A 224 21.12 -17.08 -13.48
CA LYS A 224 21.77 -18.06 -14.39
C LYS A 224 23.08 -18.61 -13.83
N THR A 225 23.88 -17.76 -13.20
CA THR A 225 25.25 -18.08 -12.76
C THR A 225 25.32 -18.63 -11.35
N LYS A 226 24.36 -18.27 -10.50
CA LYS A 226 24.23 -18.68 -9.11
C LYS A 226 22.75 -18.96 -8.77
N PRO A 227 22.11 -19.92 -9.45
CA PRO A 227 20.71 -20.25 -9.19
C PRO A 227 20.54 -20.80 -7.77
N VAL A 228 19.34 -20.57 -7.21
CA VAL A 228 18.95 -21.19 -5.93
C VAL A 228 18.82 -22.70 -6.16
N GLN A 229 19.50 -23.49 -5.35
CA GLN A 229 19.55 -24.94 -5.54
C GLN A 229 18.23 -25.62 -5.15
N PRO A 230 17.83 -26.74 -5.80
CA PRO A 230 16.55 -27.40 -5.54
C PRO A 230 16.31 -27.82 -4.08
N ASP A 231 17.35 -28.21 -3.34
CA ASP A 231 17.26 -28.53 -1.91
C ASP A 231 16.89 -27.29 -1.08
N LYS A 232 17.42 -26.12 -1.45
CA LYS A 232 17.10 -24.84 -0.80
C LYS A 232 15.68 -24.40 -1.12
N ILE A 233 15.23 -24.55 -2.37
CA ILE A 233 13.84 -24.29 -2.75
C ILE A 233 12.89 -25.16 -1.92
N LYS A 234 13.19 -26.46 -1.78
CA LYS A 234 12.41 -27.37 -0.95
C LYS A 234 12.38 -26.95 0.53
N ALA A 235 13.51 -26.48 1.07
CA ALA A 235 13.57 -25.97 2.43
C ALA A 235 12.73 -24.70 2.62
N MET A 236 12.79 -23.75 1.68
CA MET A 236 11.96 -22.54 1.72
C MET A 236 10.47 -22.87 1.61
N ALA A 237 10.09 -23.81 0.73
CA ALA A 237 8.72 -24.29 0.60
C ALA A 237 8.23 -24.92 1.92
N ALA A 238 9.07 -25.68 2.62
CA ALA A 238 8.71 -26.27 3.90
C ALA A 238 8.45 -25.20 4.99
N VAL A 239 9.26 -24.14 5.03
CA VAL A 239 9.04 -22.98 5.92
C VAL A 239 7.69 -22.29 5.63
N VAL A 240 7.38 -22.05 4.35
CA VAL A 240 6.10 -21.42 3.96
C VAL A 240 4.92 -22.33 4.31
N ARG A 241 5.00 -23.62 4.00
CA ARG A 241 3.95 -24.60 4.31
C ARG A 241 3.66 -24.61 5.82
N ASP A 242 4.69 -24.68 6.65
CA ASP A 242 4.51 -24.75 8.10
C ASP A 242 3.98 -23.44 8.68
N ALA A 243 4.42 -22.28 8.17
CA ALA A 243 3.85 -20.99 8.55
C ALA A 243 2.35 -20.91 8.23
N VAL A 244 1.93 -21.34 7.04
CA VAL A 244 0.52 -21.38 6.63
C VAL A 244 -0.27 -22.38 7.48
N ALA A 245 0.27 -23.59 7.68
CA ALA A 245 -0.32 -24.62 8.53
C ALA A 245 -0.47 -24.18 10.01
N ALA A 246 0.41 -23.30 10.49
CA ALA A 246 0.33 -22.72 11.82
C ALA A 246 -0.60 -21.50 11.93
N GLY A 247 -1.09 -20.96 10.80
CA GLY A 247 -2.10 -19.91 10.79
C GLY A 247 -1.75 -18.63 10.04
N ALA A 248 -0.63 -18.57 9.31
CA ALA A 248 -0.38 -17.46 8.38
C ALA A 248 -1.50 -17.40 7.34
N ILE A 249 -2.03 -16.20 7.07
CA ILE A 249 -3.12 -16.03 6.09
C ILE A 249 -2.65 -16.19 4.64
N GLY A 250 -1.35 -16.31 4.42
CA GLY A 250 -0.78 -16.46 3.10
C GLY A 250 0.72 -16.25 3.07
N PHE A 251 1.24 -16.07 1.86
CA PHE A 251 2.62 -15.74 1.56
C PHE A 251 2.65 -14.54 0.61
N SER A 252 3.65 -13.68 0.76
CA SER A 252 3.86 -12.56 -0.15
C SER A 252 5.26 -12.53 -0.76
N THR A 253 5.38 -11.91 -1.93
CA THR A 253 6.66 -11.65 -2.62
C THR A 253 6.70 -10.25 -3.23
N SER A 254 7.89 -9.79 -3.59
CA SER A 254 8.09 -8.63 -4.45
C SER A 254 8.99 -9.01 -5.61
N ARG A 255 8.55 -8.70 -6.83
CA ARG A 255 9.33 -8.80 -8.07
C ARG A 255 9.48 -7.46 -8.77
N ALA A 256 9.19 -6.38 -8.05
CA ALA A 256 9.38 -5.02 -8.52
C ALA A 256 10.87 -4.67 -8.67
N ILE A 257 11.31 -4.30 -9.87
CA ILE A 257 12.72 -3.99 -10.15
C ILE A 257 13.20 -2.70 -9.47
N TYR A 258 12.27 -1.87 -8.99
CA TYR A 258 12.57 -0.65 -8.23
C TYR A 258 12.84 -0.92 -6.74
N HIS A 259 12.51 -2.12 -6.22
CA HIS A 259 12.83 -2.54 -4.86
C HIS A 259 14.27 -3.01 -4.74
N ARG A 260 15.16 -2.09 -4.33
CA ARG A 260 16.59 -2.34 -4.19
C ARG A 260 17.12 -1.86 -2.84
N ASP A 261 18.14 -2.53 -2.35
CA ASP A 261 18.87 -2.15 -1.15
C ASP A 261 19.78 -0.93 -1.39
N MET A 262 20.50 -0.53 -0.34
CA MET A 262 21.41 0.62 -0.36
C MET A 262 22.60 0.44 -1.31
N GLN A 263 22.87 -0.78 -1.77
CA GLN A 263 23.92 -1.15 -2.71
C GLN A 263 23.38 -1.33 -4.14
N GLY A 264 22.09 -1.07 -4.36
CA GLY A 264 21.44 -1.22 -5.68
C GLY A 264 21.11 -2.67 -6.05
N VAL A 265 21.29 -3.62 -5.11
CA VAL A 265 20.93 -5.02 -5.29
C VAL A 265 19.43 -5.16 -5.09
N LEU A 266 18.78 -5.97 -5.93
CA LEU A 266 17.36 -6.23 -5.79
C LEU A 266 17.02 -6.91 -4.47
N MET A 267 15.78 -6.70 -4.06
CA MET A 267 15.15 -7.43 -2.98
C MET A 267 15.30 -8.95 -3.14
N PRO A 268 15.61 -9.70 -2.05
CA PRO A 268 15.61 -11.15 -2.08
C PRO A 268 14.28 -11.68 -2.61
N GLY A 269 14.33 -12.44 -3.71
CA GLY A 269 13.15 -13.02 -4.37
C GLY A 269 12.71 -12.30 -5.64
N SER A 270 13.29 -11.14 -5.96
CA SER A 270 12.88 -10.35 -7.13
C SER A 270 13.12 -11.08 -8.45
N LEU A 271 14.21 -11.85 -8.55
CA LEU A 271 14.53 -12.70 -9.70
C LEU A 271 14.37 -14.19 -9.38
N ALA A 272 13.53 -14.55 -8.39
CA ALA A 272 13.20 -15.94 -8.11
C ALA A 272 12.74 -16.66 -9.38
N SER A 273 13.18 -17.91 -9.54
CA SER A 273 12.83 -18.72 -10.70
C SER A 273 11.35 -19.13 -10.65
N GLY A 274 10.77 -19.49 -11.80
CA GLY A 274 9.43 -20.07 -11.84
C GLY A 274 9.32 -21.35 -10.98
N GLU A 275 10.39 -22.16 -10.92
CA GLU A 275 10.44 -23.35 -10.06
C GLU A 275 10.33 -23.00 -8.57
N GLU A 276 11.06 -21.97 -8.13
CA GLU A 276 10.99 -21.49 -6.77
C GLU A 276 9.60 -20.96 -6.45
N MET A 277 9.05 -20.09 -7.31
CA MET A 277 7.70 -19.55 -7.14
C MET A 277 6.67 -20.68 -7.02
N LEU A 278 6.62 -21.59 -7.99
CA LEU A 278 5.67 -22.70 -8.00
C LEU A 278 5.80 -23.59 -6.74
N ALA A 279 7.02 -23.84 -6.26
CA ALA A 279 7.24 -24.61 -5.03
C ALA A 279 6.66 -23.90 -3.79
N LEU A 280 6.93 -22.60 -3.65
CA LEU A 280 6.40 -21.80 -2.53
C LEU A 280 4.87 -21.70 -2.58
N LEU A 281 4.31 -21.61 -3.79
CA LEU A 281 2.86 -21.52 -4.00
C LEU A 281 2.14 -22.83 -3.70
N ARG A 282 2.70 -23.97 -4.13
CA ARG A 282 2.21 -25.30 -3.75
C ARG A 282 2.26 -25.49 -2.24
N ALA A 283 3.31 -25.00 -1.57
CA ALA A 283 3.42 -25.03 -0.12
C ALA A 283 2.28 -24.29 0.61
N ILE A 284 1.76 -23.19 0.06
CA ILE A 284 0.56 -22.52 0.60
C ILE A 284 -0.63 -23.49 0.57
N GLY A 285 -0.86 -24.15 -0.56
CA GLY A 285 -1.96 -25.12 -0.74
C GLY A 285 -1.81 -26.37 0.12
N GLU A 286 -0.59 -26.83 0.36
CA GLU A 286 -0.26 -27.93 1.29
C GLU A 286 -0.52 -27.53 2.75
N GLY A 287 -0.19 -26.29 3.15
CA GLY A 287 -0.43 -25.80 4.50
C GLY A 287 -1.90 -25.50 4.84
N GLY A 288 -2.82 -25.70 3.89
CA GLY A 288 -4.26 -25.49 4.06
C GLY A 288 -4.88 -24.48 3.10
N GLY A 289 -4.06 -23.70 2.39
CA GLY A 289 -4.50 -22.61 1.51
C GLY A 289 -4.46 -21.24 2.19
N GLY A 290 -4.81 -20.19 1.46
CA GLY A 290 -4.66 -18.81 1.94
C GLY A 290 -4.54 -17.83 0.79
N VAL A 291 -3.72 -16.80 0.95
CA VAL A 291 -3.46 -15.77 -0.08
C VAL A 291 -2.04 -15.87 -0.62
N PHE A 292 -1.91 -15.65 -1.92
CA PHE A 292 -0.67 -15.24 -2.55
C PHE A 292 -0.72 -13.74 -2.86
N GLY A 293 0.09 -12.97 -2.14
CA GLY A 293 0.29 -11.55 -2.38
C GLY A 293 1.54 -11.29 -3.21
N ALA A 294 1.48 -10.41 -4.20
CA ALA A 294 2.68 -10.06 -4.96
C ALA A 294 2.73 -8.58 -5.34
N ASN A 295 3.89 -7.94 -5.14
CA ASN A 295 4.19 -6.70 -5.84
C ASN A 295 4.88 -7.02 -7.17
N LEU A 296 4.16 -6.78 -8.28
CA LEU A 296 4.59 -7.14 -9.63
C LEU A 296 4.50 -5.91 -10.54
N ASP A 297 5.67 -5.37 -10.92
CA ASP A 297 5.72 -4.31 -11.93
C ASP A 297 5.82 -4.87 -13.36
N PHE A 298 5.99 -6.19 -13.52
CA PHE A 298 6.15 -6.93 -14.77
C PHE A 298 7.30 -6.41 -15.65
N ASN A 299 8.26 -5.71 -15.04
CA ASN A 299 9.43 -5.20 -15.73
C ASN A 299 10.59 -6.19 -15.57
N THR A 300 11.41 -6.34 -16.61
CA THR A 300 12.65 -7.08 -16.50
C THR A 300 13.76 -6.25 -15.88
N TYR A 301 14.74 -6.94 -15.28
CA TYR A 301 15.99 -6.29 -14.88
C TYR A 301 16.72 -5.61 -16.06
N ASP A 302 16.59 -6.19 -17.27
CA ASP A 302 17.17 -5.65 -18.50
C ASP A 302 16.47 -4.36 -18.97
N ASP A 303 15.34 -3.98 -18.35
CA ASP A 303 14.58 -2.75 -18.62
C ASP A 303 15.07 -1.53 -17.82
N VAL A 304 16.15 -1.70 -17.04
CA VAL A 304 16.76 -0.64 -16.23
C VAL A 304 17.80 0.12 -17.08
N PRO A 305 17.84 1.47 -17.01
CA PRO A 305 18.77 2.27 -17.83
C PRO A 305 20.25 1.84 -17.67
N GLY A 306 20.92 1.54 -18.77
CA GLY A 306 22.35 1.18 -18.81
C GLY A 306 22.69 -0.06 -19.65
N HIS A 307 21.72 -0.89 -19.97
CA HIS A 307 21.84 -1.98 -20.96
C HIS A 307 21.02 -1.68 -22.22
N GLU A 308 21.35 -2.32 -23.35
CA GLU A 308 20.50 -2.27 -24.54
C GLU A 308 19.15 -2.92 -24.23
N PHE A 309 18.12 -2.09 -24.02
CA PHE A 309 16.75 -2.54 -23.84
C PHE A 309 16.33 -3.42 -25.02
N SER A 310 15.95 -4.67 -24.71
CA SER A 310 15.46 -5.61 -25.71
C SER A 310 13.95 -5.77 -25.54
N GLN A 311 13.20 -5.22 -26.49
CA GLN A 311 11.74 -5.40 -26.52
C GLN A 311 11.32 -6.88 -26.51
N GLN A 312 12.12 -7.77 -27.11
CA GLN A 312 11.81 -9.20 -27.11
C GLN A 312 11.95 -9.80 -25.71
N LYS A 313 13.05 -9.51 -25.00
CA LYS A 313 13.24 -10.00 -23.62
C LYS A 313 12.18 -9.48 -22.66
N ALA A 314 11.79 -8.21 -22.80
CA ALA A 314 10.71 -7.61 -22.02
C ALA A 314 9.39 -8.37 -22.23
N ARG A 315 9.04 -8.67 -23.49
CA ARG A 315 7.87 -9.50 -23.82
C ARG A 315 7.97 -10.91 -23.27
N ASP A 316 9.11 -11.58 -23.45
CA ASP A 316 9.32 -12.96 -23.00
C ASP A 316 9.18 -13.07 -21.48
N HIS A 317 9.67 -12.08 -20.73
CA HIS A 317 9.50 -12.02 -19.29
C HIS A 317 8.06 -11.75 -18.88
N LEU A 318 7.38 -10.80 -19.52
CA LEU A 318 5.97 -10.54 -19.24
C LEU A 318 5.13 -11.81 -19.43
N GLU A 319 5.34 -12.54 -20.52
CA GLU A 319 4.64 -13.82 -20.74
C GLU A 319 5.08 -14.90 -19.75
N ALA A 320 6.35 -14.92 -19.33
CA ALA A 320 6.80 -15.82 -18.27
C ALA A 320 6.11 -15.50 -16.93
N GLU A 321 5.93 -14.23 -16.57
CA GLU A 321 5.22 -13.80 -15.36
C GLU A 321 3.75 -14.28 -15.39
N TRP A 322 3.07 -14.08 -16.51
CA TRP A 322 1.70 -14.57 -16.68
C TRP A 322 1.61 -16.10 -16.66
N SER A 323 2.58 -16.80 -17.25
CA SER A 323 2.56 -18.26 -17.35
C SER A 323 2.56 -18.95 -15.99
N TRP A 324 3.39 -18.51 -15.04
CA TRP A 324 3.39 -19.12 -13.71
C TRP A 324 2.16 -18.69 -12.89
N LEU A 325 1.64 -17.47 -13.09
CA LEU A 325 0.36 -17.03 -12.51
C LEU A 325 -0.82 -17.91 -12.96
N GLU A 326 -0.91 -18.20 -14.27
CA GLU A 326 -1.91 -19.10 -14.84
C GLU A 326 -1.73 -20.54 -14.34
N THR A 327 -0.49 -20.99 -14.18
CA THR A 327 -0.20 -22.32 -13.65
C THR A 327 -0.75 -22.45 -12.22
N ILE A 328 -0.54 -21.47 -11.34
CA ILE A 328 -1.16 -21.46 -9.99
C ILE A 328 -2.67 -21.46 -10.11
N ALA A 329 -3.21 -20.62 -11.00
CA ALA A 329 -4.64 -20.51 -11.17
C ALA A 329 -5.27 -21.87 -11.50
N SER A 330 -4.59 -22.67 -12.32
CA SER A 330 -4.98 -24.04 -12.66
C SER A 330 -4.77 -25.06 -11.54
N GLU A 331 -3.66 -25.00 -10.80
CA GLU A 331 -3.27 -26.02 -9.81
C GLU A 331 -3.88 -25.79 -8.42
N SER A 332 -4.27 -24.55 -8.09
CA SER A 332 -4.64 -24.18 -6.73
C SER A 332 -5.96 -24.79 -6.23
N ALA A 333 -6.80 -25.35 -7.10
CA ALA A 333 -8.11 -25.91 -6.76
C ALA A 333 -8.98 -25.00 -5.86
N GLY A 334 -8.86 -23.67 -6.00
CA GLY A 334 -9.55 -22.69 -5.16
C GLY A 334 -9.03 -22.57 -3.72
N LYS A 335 -7.89 -23.19 -3.40
CA LYS A 335 -7.24 -23.08 -2.09
C LYS A 335 -6.50 -21.76 -1.89
N ILE A 336 -5.99 -21.18 -2.98
CA ILE A 336 -5.16 -19.98 -2.96
C ILE A 336 -5.95 -18.84 -3.59
N ASN A 337 -6.15 -17.74 -2.88
CA ASN A 337 -6.60 -16.49 -3.47
C ASN A 337 -5.37 -15.69 -3.91
N MET A 338 -5.47 -14.89 -4.96
CA MET A 338 -4.33 -14.14 -5.50
C MET A 338 -4.61 -12.65 -5.49
N THR A 339 -3.60 -11.88 -5.09
CA THR A 339 -3.68 -10.43 -5.10
C THR A 339 -2.35 -9.77 -5.44
N PHE A 340 -2.38 -8.77 -6.31
CA PHE A 340 -1.21 -8.02 -6.74
C PHE A 340 -1.59 -6.63 -7.24
N GLU A 341 -0.64 -5.70 -7.29
CA GLU A 341 -0.90 -4.32 -7.67
C GLU A 341 -1.36 -4.17 -9.14
N ALA A 342 -2.39 -3.35 -9.34
CA ALA A 342 -2.76 -2.77 -10.63
C ALA A 342 -2.86 -1.24 -10.51
N ILE A 343 -2.20 -0.58 -11.45
CA ILE A 343 -2.12 0.89 -11.53
C ILE A 343 -2.74 1.39 -12.83
N GLU A 344 -3.07 2.68 -12.86
CA GLU A 344 -3.91 3.33 -13.88
C GLU A 344 -3.48 3.18 -15.35
N HIS A 345 -2.22 2.86 -15.62
CA HIS A 345 -1.69 2.67 -16.98
C HIS A 345 -1.63 1.20 -17.41
N ASN A 346 -2.04 0.28 -16.55
CA ASN A 346 -1.98 -1.17 -16.76
C ASN A 346 -3.38 -1.79 -16.91
N MET A 347 -4.27 -1.12 -17.64
CA MET A 347 -5.64 -1.59 -17.87
C MET A 347 -5.69 -2.94 -18.60
N ASP A 348 -4.69 -3.24 -19.42
CA ASP A 348 -4.49 -4.53 -20.07
C ASP A 348 -4.26 -5.67 -19.07
N ARG A 349 -3.58 -5.40 -17.94
CA ARG A 349 -3.40 -6.39 -16.86
C ARG A 349 -4.73 -6.75 -16.20
N ILE A 350 -5.60 -5.77 -16.02
CA ILE A 350 -6.94 -6.00 -15.46
C ILE A 350 -7.74 -6.89 -16.39
N GLN A 351 -7.68 -6.66 -17.71
CA GLN A 351 -8.32 -7.53 -18.69
C GLN A 351 -7.79 -8.96 -18.63
N ARG A 352 -6.47 -9.16 -18.53
CA ARG A 352 -5.90 -10.51 -18.38
C ARG A 352 -6.36 -11.20 -17.09
N VAL A 353 -6.55 -10.45 -16.00
CA VAL A 353 -7.11 -11.00 -14.74
C VAL A 353 -8.57 -11.42 -14.91
N GLU A 354 -9.39 -10.66 -15.63
CA GLU A 354 -10.77 -11.05 -15.97
C GLU A 354 -10.79 -12.35 -16.77
N ASP A 355 -9.94 -12.45 -17.81
CA ASP A 355 -9.84 -13.62 -18.66
C ASP A 355 -9.36 -14.85 -17.89
N MET A 356 -8.43 -14.68 -16.95
CA MET A 356 -7.95 -15.74 -16.07
C MET A 356 -9.04 -16.17 -15.08
N ALA A 357 -9.73 -15.21 -14.44
CA ALA A 357 -10.82 -15.50 -13.52
C ALA A 357 -12.01 -16.21 -14.19
N ALA A 358 -12.29 -15.91 -15.47
CA ALA A 358 -13.32 -16.59 -16.24
C ALA A 358 -12.98 -18.04 -16.58
N ARG A 359 -11.68 -18.37 -16.77
CA ARG A 359 -11.20 -19.72 -17.09
C ARG A 359 -11.06 -20.63 -15.88
N HIS A 360 -10.70 -20.08 -14.72
CA HIS A 360 -10.35 -20.85 -13.52
C HIS A 360 -11.40 -20.70 -12.42
N ASN A 361 -12.48 -21.47 -12.55
CA ASN A 361 -13.60 -21.42 -11.60
C ASN A 361 -13.16 -21.79 -10.18
N GLY A 362 -13.52 -20.97 -9.18
CA GLY A 362 -13.19 -21.17 -7.77
C GLY A 362 -11.92 -20.48 -7.26
N LEU A 363 -11.09 -19.93 -8.15
CA LEU A 363 -9.96 -19.08 -7.78
C LEU A 363 -10.41 -17.63 -7.66
N LEU A 364 -10.13 -16.98 -6.54
CA LEU A 364 -10.36 -15.54 -6.36
C LEU A 364 -9.09 -14.76 -6.69
N ILE A 365 -9.06 -14.11 -7.85
CA ILE A 365 -8.01 -13.15 -8.23
C ILE A 365 -8.58 -11.75 -8.14
N ARG A 366 -7.93 -10.89 -7.35
CA ARG A 366 -8.23 -9.46 -7.27
C ARG A 366 -6.94 -8.66 -7.36
N THR A 367 -6.88 -7.68 -8.24
CA THR A 367 -5.78 -6.72 -8.20
C THR A 367 -6.01 -5.69 -7.09
N GLN A 368 -4.94 -5.14 -6.54
CA GLN A 368 -4.98 -4.05 -5.56
C GLN A 368 -4.77 -2.73 -6.28
N CYS A 369 -5.56 -1.72 -5.96
CA CYS A 369 -5.50 -0.42 -6.63
C CYS A 369 -5.43 0.73 -5.63
N HIS A 370 -4.85 1.85 -6.08
CA HIS A 370 -4.86 3.07 -5.30
C HIS A 370 -6.26 3.67 -5.25
N VAL A 371 -6.65 4.15 -4.07
CA VAL A 371 -7.88 4.92 -3.90
C VAL A 371 -7.66 6.42 -4.03
N ARG A 372 -6.40 6.85 -3.97
CA ARG A 372 -5.94 8.21 -4.23
C ARG A 372 -4.53 8.15 -4.81
N PRO A 373 -4.05 9.16 -5.53
CA PRO A 373 -2.68 9.10 -6.02
C PRO A 373 -1.69 9.18 -4.87
N GLN A 374 -0.79 8.19 -4.78
CA GLN A 374 0.36 8.27 -3.89
C GLN A 374 1.30 9.37 -4.41
N GLY A 375 2.01 10.05 -3.52
CA GLY A 375 2.91 11.12 -3.96
C GLY A 375 3.74 11.73 -2.85
N PHE A 376 4.88 12.32 -3.22
CA PHE A 376 5.79 12.96 -2.28
C PHE A 376 5.11 14.15 -1.61
N LEU A 377 5.04 14.09 -0.28
CA LEU A 377 4.70 15.24 0.56
C LEU A 377 5.97 16.03 0.85
N GLN A 378 5.89 17.34 0.66
CA GLN A 378 7.03 18.25 0.77
C GLN A 378 6.65 19.41 1.68
N SER A 379 7.50 19.69 2.66
CA SER A 379 7.40 20.86 3.55
C SER A 379 8.79 21.36 3.92
N ILE A 380 8.90 22.54 4.53
CA ILE A 380 10.19 23.15 4.89
C ILE A 380 11.02 22.35 5.91
N HIS A 381 10.42 21.37 6.58
CA HIS A 381 11.09 20.50 7.53
C HIS A 381 11.11 19.03 7.08
N SER A 382 10.53 18.72 5.91
CA SER A 382 10.68 17.39 5.29
C SER A 382 12.12 17.22 4.79
N ARG A 383 12.59 15.97 4.76
CA ARG A 383 13.92 15.63 4.23
C ARG A 383 14.01 15.81 2.71
N ILE A 384 12.87 15.85 2.05
CA ILE A 384 12.73 15.82 0.59
C ILE A 384 11.90 17.03 0.17
N ASN A 385 12.56 18.02 -0.44
CA ASN A 385 11.95 19.17 -1.11
C ASN A 385 13.00 19.88 -1.99
N MET A 386 12.56 20.73 -2.92
CA MET A 386 13.44 21.42 -3.86
C MET A 386 14.22 22.59 -3.26
N LEU A 387 13.92 23.02 -2.01
CA LEU A 387 14.71 24.06 -1.33
C LEU A 387 16.08 23.54 -0.89
N ILE A 388 16.29 22.21 -0.83
CA ILE A 388 17.59 21.58 -0.54
C ILE A 388 18.70 22.01 -1.51
N LEU A 389 18.34 22.51 -2.69
CA LEU A 389 19.27 23.08 -3.66
C LEU A 389 19.98 24.35 -3.14
N SER A 390 19.41 25.05 -2.15
CA SER A 390 20.04 26.20 -1.49
C SER A 390 20.95 25.78 -0.34
N ASP A 391 22.18 26.32 -0.32
CA ASP A 391 23.11 26.18 0.81
C ASP A 391 22.56 26.84 2.08
N THR A 392 21.90 27.99 1.92
CA THR A 392 21.29 28.74 3.01
C THR A 392 20.17 27.95 3.67
N TYR A 393 19.25 27.39 2.88
CA TYR A 393 18.22 26.49 3.40
C TYR A 393 18.83 25.28 4.11
N ARG A 394 19.81 24.60 3.52
CA ARG A 394 20.50 23.44 4.13
C ARG A 394 21.10 23.76 5.50
N ARG A 395 21.74 24.93 5.65
CA ARG A 395 22.29 25.37 6.95
C ARG A 395 21.19 25.63 7.99
N ILE A 396 20.08 26.26 7.58
CA ILE A 396 18.96 26.56 8.47
C ILE A 396 18.29 25.26 8.93
N VAL A 397 17.91 24.38 8.01
CA VAL A 397 17.20 23.13 8.33
C VAL A 397 18.07 22.17 9.14
N ARG A 398 19.39 22.10 8.88
CA ARG A 398 20.32 21.29 9.67
C ARG A 398 20.38 21.73 11.13
N LYS A 399 20.38 23.05 11.38
CA LYS A 399 20.34 23.60 12.75
C LYS A 399 19.02 23.24 13.43
N ALA A 400 17.89 23.40 12.75
CA ALA A 400 16.57 23.02 13.26
C ALA A 400 16.48 21.52 13.57
N HIS A 401 16.90 20.65 12.65
CA HIS A 401 16.95 19.19 12.85
C HIS A 401 17.86 18.78 14.00
N SER A 402 18.99 19.48 14.19
CA SER A 402 19.85 19.25 15.36
C SER A 402 19.15 19.63 16.68
N ALA A 403 18.37 20.71 16.69
CA ALA A 403 17.57 21.11 17.84
C ALA A 403 16.45 20.10 18.15
N PHE A 404 15.74 19.62 17.11
CA PHE A 404 14.69 18.59 17.23
C PHE A 404 15.20 17.34 17.96
N ARG A 405 16.43 16.90 17.65
CA ARG A 405 17.05 15.71 18.27
C ARG A 405 17.51 15.93 19.72
N LYS A 406 17.91 17.16 20.07
CA LYS A 406 18.49 17.47 21.39
C LYS A 406 17.44 17.66 22.48
N GLN A 407 16.23 18.09 22.12
CA GLN A 407 15.16 18.38 23.07
C GLN A 407 13.85 17.68 22.65
N PRO A 408 13.67 16.41 23.04
CA PRO A 408 12.40 15.72 22.83
C PRO A 408 11.22 16.54 23.35
N GLY A 409 10.18 16.73 22.53
CA GLY A 409 9.00 17.55 22.87
C GLY A 409 9.07 19.02 22.45
N SER A 410 10.21 19.53 21.97
CA SER A 410 10.30 20.90 21.42
C SER A 410 9.89 21.01 19.94
N PHE A 411 9.57 19.89 19.28
CA PHE A 411 9.38 19.80 17.84
C PHE A 411 8.46 20.89 17.27
N GLY A 412 7.26 21.07 17.85
CA GLY A 412 6.32 22.10 17.39
C GLY A 412 6.89 23.52 17.49
N LYS A 413 7.57 23.85 18.59
CA LYS A 413 8.21 25.16 18.80
C LYS A 413 9.35 25.40 17.80
N GLU A 414 10.17 24.40 17.56
CA GLU A 414 11.31 24.49 16.66
C GLU A 414 10.85 24.57 15.18
N VAL A 415 9.76 23.88 14.80
CA VAL A 415 9.12 24.03 13.48
C VAL A 415 8.56 25.44 13.30
N ALA A 416 7.92 26.01 14.32
CA ALA A 416 7.45 27.40 14.27
C ALA A 416 8.60 28.41 14.11
N ALA A 417 9.71 28.20 14.82
CA ALA A 417 10.92 29.03 14.69
C ALA A 417 11.55 28.91 13.29
N LEU A 418 11.58 27.70 12.73
CA LEU A 418 12.03 27.47 11.36
C LEU A 418 11.16 28.21 10.35
N LEU A 419 9.83 28.12 10.47
CA LEU A 419 8.89 28.85 9.60
C LEU A 419 9.11 30.36 9.68
N ALA A 420 9.21 30.91 10.89
CA ALA A 420 9.46 32.34 11.09
C ALA A 420 10.78 32.78 10.45
N ARG A 421 11.84 31.96 10.53
CA ARG A 421 13.12 32.25 9.87
C ARG A 421 13.00 32.22 8.35
N MET A 422 12.21 31.30 7.80
CA MET A 422 11.95 31.21 6.36
C MET A 422 11.06 32.37 5.87
N GLN A 423 10.22 32.96 6.73
CA GLN A 423 9.40 34.12 6.36
C GLN A 423 10.20 35.44 6.26
N ASP A 424 11.46 35.48 6.70
CA ASP A 424 12.35 36.64 6.54
C ASP A 424 12.59 36.93 5.05
N PRO A 425 12.24 38.14 4.53
CA PRO A 425 12.38 38.47 3.11
C PRO A 425 13.80 38.32 2.57
N ALA A 426 14.83 38.61 3.39
CA ALA A 426 16.22 38.45 2.99
C ALA A 426 16.60 36.97 2.85
N VAL A 427 16.13 36.13 3.77
CA VAL A 427 16.30 34.66 3.70
C VAL A 427 15.58 34.10 2.49
N ARG A 428 14.33 34.51 2.25
CA ARG A 428 13.54 34.12 1.08
C ARG A 428 14.30 34.43 -0.21
N GLY A 429 14.73 35.68 -0.40
CA GLY A 429 15.47 36.10 -1.59
C GLY A 429 16.72 35.24 -1.82
N GLN A 430 17.53 35.06 -0.77
CA GLN A 430 18.74 34.25 -0.86
C GLN A 430 18.47 32.78 -1.19
N VAL A 431 17.52 32.14 -0.51
CA VAL A 431 17.19 30.73 -0.75
C VAL A 431 16.67 30.51 -2.17
N VAL A 432 15.76 31.37 -2.63
CA VAL A 432 15.20 31.28 -3.98
C VAL A 432 16.30 31.46 -5.04
N ASP A 433 17.16 32.47 -4.90
CA ASP A 433 18.20 32.75 -5.89
C ASP A 433 19.26 31.64 -5.96
N GLU A 434 19.67 31.09 -4.82
CA GLU A 434 20.58 29.95 -4.75
C GLU A 434 19.95 28.70 -5.40
N ALA A 435 18.70 28.38 -5.06
CA ALA A 435 18.01 27.21 -5.58
C ALA A 435 17.73 27.31 -7.09
N ASP A 436 17.30 28.47 -7.59
CA ASP A 436 17.12 28.72 -9.03
C ASP A 436 18.42 28.54 -9.81
N ARG A 437 19.53 29.08 -9.28
CA ARG A 437 20.84 28.97 -9.92
C ARG A 437 21.26 27.50 -10.00
N ARG A 438 21.11 26.75 -8.90
CA ARG A 438 21.47 25.33 -8.84
C ARG A 438 20.56 24.48 -9.74
N LEU A 439 19.25 24.76 -9.76
CA LEU A 439 18.31 24.10 -10.64
C LEU A 439 18.69 24.25 -12.12
N LYS A 440 19.08 25.46 -12.55
CA LYS A 440 19.57 25.71 -13.93
C LYS A 440 20.85 24.93 -14.23
N GLN A 441 21.82 24.96 -13.32
CA GLN A 441 23.08 24.21 -13.46
C GLN A 441 22.83 22.71 -13.63
N THR A 442 21.96 22.13 -12.79
CA THR A 442 21.62 20.70 -12.85
C THR A 442 20.84 20.36 -14.10
N ALA A 443 19.90 21.21 -14.54
CA ALA A 443 19.20 21.02 -15.81
C ALA A 443 20.15 21.05 -17.01
N ASP A 444 21.14 21.94 -17.01
CA ASP A 444 22.17 22.00 -18.06
C ASP A 444 23.15 20.82 -17.97
N ALA A 445 23.46 20.33 -16.77
CA ALA A 445 24.25 19.11 -16.60
C ALA A 445 23.52 17.88 -17.19
N MET A 446 22.23 17.72 -16.90
CA MET A 446 21.39 16.64 -17.45
C MET A 446 21.34 16.66 -18.98
N LYS A 447 21.12 17.83 -19.59
CA LYS A 447 21.09 17.98 -21.07
C LYS A 447 22.40 17.58 -21.73
N ASN A 448 23.51 17.77 -21.02
CA ASN A 448 24.84 17.44 -21.50
C ASN A 448 25.34 16.06 -21.02
N HIS A 449 24.43 15.23 -20.49
CA HIS A 449 24.75 13.90 -19.94
C HIS A 449 25.90 13.91 -18.91
N ARG A 450 26.01 14.99 -18.14
CA ARG A 450 26.98 15.11 -17.04
C ARG A 450 26.30 14.75 -15.73
N HIS A 451 26.93 13.88 -14.96
CA HIS A 451 26.48 13.53 -13.60
C HIS A 451 26.86 14.63 -12.61
N ASP A 452 25.89 15.05 -11.79
CA ASP A 452 26.10 15.88 -10.59
C ASP A 452 25.30 15.32 -9.40
N ASP A 453 25.70 15.67 -8.17
CA ASP A 453 25.13 15.10 -6.93
C ASP A 453 23.62 15.35 -6.74
N PHE A 454 23.04 16.32 -7.47
CA PHE A 454 21.64 16.72 -7.34
C PHE A 454 20.77 16.22 -8.49
N SER A 455 21.36 15.77 -9.60
CA SER A 455 20.65 15.37 -10.81
C SER A 455 19.60 14.31 -10.56
N GLY A 456 19.92 13.24 -9.83
CA GLY A 456 18.94 12.19 -9.50
C GLY A 456 17.77 12.70 -8.66
N LEU A 457 18.00 13.66 -7.77
CA LEU A 457 16.94 14.23 -6.93
C LEU A 457 16.04 15.13 -7.75
N VAL A 458 16.64 16.01 -8.55
CA VAL A 458 15.91 16.91 -9.44
C VAL A 458 15.06 16.09 -10.42
N SER A 459 15.60 15.03 -11.02
CA SER A 459 14.81 14.20 -11.95
C SER A 459 13.62 13.53 -11.28
N THR A 460 13.76 13.16 -10.00
CA THR A 460 12.68 12.47 -9.29
C THR A 460 11.59 13.42 -8.77
N LEU A 461 11.98 14.61 -8.29
CA LEU A 461 11.04 15.59 -7.74
C LEU A 461 10.40 16.50 -8.79
N CYS A 462 11.02 16.63 -9.98
CA CYS A 462 10.46 17.33 -11.12
C CYS A 462 9.57 16.41 -12.00
N PRO A 463 8.79 16.96 -12.95
CA PRO A 463 8.63 18.39 -13.29
C PRO A 463 7.73 19.18 -12.32
N PHE A 464 7.97 20.50 -12.19
CA PHE A 464 7.09 21.42 -11.43
C PHE A 464 5.66 21.54 -11.97
N SER A 465 5.39 21.01 -13.16
CA SER A 465 4.02 20.83 -13.68
C SER A 465 3.25 19.71 -12.98
N LEU A 466 3.94 18.91 -12.15
CA LEU A 466 3.38 17.87 -11.30
C LEU A 466 3.65 18.17 -9.82
N ILE A 467 3.89 19.42 -9.45
CA ILE A 467 3.95 19.84 -8.04
C ILE A 467 2.77 20.77 -7.79
N PHE A 468 1.98 20.48 -6.77
CA PHE A 468 0.77 21.21 -6.42
C PHE A 468 0.79 21.58 -4.94
N PRO A 469 0.14 22.68 -4.52
CA PRO A 469 -0.32 22.80 -3.15
C PRO A 469 -1.19 21.59 -2.80
N TRP A 470 -0.97 21.00 -1.62
CA TRP A 470 -1.78 19.87 -1.19
C TRP A 470 -3.26 20.28 -1.04
N THR A 471 -4.17 19.39 -1.46
CA THR A 471 -5.62 19.55 -1.26
C THR A 471 -6.23 18.22 -0.80
N PRO A 472 -7.35 18.25 -0.04
CA PRO A 472 -7.99 17.03 0.47
C PRO A 472 -8.43 16.04 -0.63
N GLY A 473 -8.84 16.57 -1.79
CA GLY A 473 -9.36 15.77 -2.89
C GLY A 473 -8.30 15.04 -3.71
N CYS A 474 -7.01 15.36 -3.57
CA CYS A 474 -5.90 14.72 -4.31
C CYS A 474 -6.10 14.59 -5.85
N GLU A 475 -7.00 15.38 -6.45
CA GLU A 475 -7.27 15.48 -7.89
C GLU A 475 -7.09 16.94 -8.36
N PRO A 476 -5.91 17.57 -8.14
CA PRO A 476 -5.75 19.01 -8.37
C PRO A 476 -5.77 19.36 -9.85
N ASP A 477 -6.50 20.41 -10.23
CA ASP A 477 -6.50 20.88 -11.62
C ASP A 477 -5.06 21.19 -12.11
N PRO A 478 -4.66 20.78 -13.32
CA PRO A 478 -3.33 21.06 -13.87
C PRO A 478 -2.92 22.53 -13.82
N SER A 479 -3.88 23.46 -13.91
CA SER A 479 -3.66 24.91 -13.83
C SER A 479 -3.25 25.40 -12.42
N CYS A 480 -3.44 24.56 -11.40
CA CYS A 480 -3.00 24.78 -10.03
C CYS A 480 -1.56 24.30 -9.77
N SER A 481 -0.91 23.66 -10.76
CA SER A 481 0.49 23.27 -10.61
C SER A 481 1.39 24.48 -10.41
N VAL A 482 2.48 24.31 -9.64
CA VAL A 482 3.49 25.35 -9.39
C VAL A 482 3.99 25.96 -10.70
N ARG A 483 4.21 25.13 -11.74
CA ARG A 483 4.61 25.62 -13.06
C ARG A 483 3.52 26.47 -13.71
N ALA A 484 2.27 26.03 -13.70
CA ALA A 484 1.17 26.76 -14.35
C ALA A 484 0.90 28.11 -13.65
N VAL A 485 0.93 28.12 -12.31
CA VAL A 485 0.83 29.34 -11.49
C VAL A 485 1.97 30.31 -11.83
N ALA A 486 3.22 29.83 -11.85
CA ALA A 486 4.37 30.66 -12.20
C ALA A 486 4.27 31.27 -13.60
N GLN A 487 3.80 30.51 -14.59
CA GLN A 487 3.57 31.00 -15.95
C GLN A 487 2.47 32.06 -16.00
N ARG A 488 1.33 31.80 -15.34
CA ARG A 488 0.19 32.72 -15.31
C ARG A 488 0.53 34.05 -14.63
N GLU A 489 1.33 34.02 -13.57
CA GLU A 489 1.68 35.20 -12.78
C GLU A 489 2.96 35.90 -13.25
N GLY A 490 3.68 35.35 -14.22
CA GLY A 490 4.96 35.92 -14.70
C GLY A 490 6.08 35.84 -13.65
N ARG A 491 6.07 34.82 -12.79
CA ARG A 491 6.99 34.66 -11.65
C ARG A 491 7.98 33.51 -11.87
N ARG A 492 9.06 33.47 -11.08
CA ARG A 492 10.00 32.34 -11.12
C ARG A 492 9.38 31.12 -10.47
N VAL A 493 9.64 29.93 -11.02
CA VAL A 493 9.04 28.68 -10.53
C VAL A 493 9.41 28.41 -9.07
N MET A 494 10.65 28.72 -8.67
CA MET A 494 11.09 28.56 -7.28
C MET A 494 10.45 29.56 -6.33
N GLU A 495 10.04 30.75 -6.78
CA GLU A 495 9.30 31.69 -5.92
C GLU A 495 7.91 31.16 -5.58
N VAL A 496 7.21 30.64 -6.59
CA VAL A 496 5.90 30.02 -6.37
C VAL A 496 6.03 28.78 -5.49
N TYR A 497 6.99 27.91 -5.78
CA TYR A 497 7.26 26.73 -4.95
C TYR A 497 7.58 27.10 -3.50
N TYR A 498 8.41 28.12 -3.29
CA TYR A 498 8.76 28.62 -1.96
C TYR A 498 7.53 29.07 -1.19
N ASP A 499 6.67 29.87 -1.82
CA ASP A 499 5.48 30.42 -1.17
C ASP A 499 4.42 29.34 -0.89
N VAL A 500 4.40 28.23 -1.64
CA VAL A 500 3.58 27.06 -1.30
C VAL A 500 4.04 26.42 0.01
N LEU A 501 5.35 26.36 0.30
CA LEU A 501 5.88 25.77 1.52
C LEU A 501 5.94 26.77 2.69
N VAL A 502 6.12 28.05 2.39
CA VAL A 502 6.30 29.16 3.32
C VAL A 502 5.19 30.19 3.09
N PRO A 503 3.97 29.92 3.59
CA PRO A 503 2.87 30.87 3.47
C PRO A 503 3.12 32.13 4.32
N PRO A 504 2.31 33.19 4.13
CA PRO A 504 2.42 34.44 4.87
C PRO A 504 2.38 34.28 6.39
N SER A 505 2.91 35.28 7.11
CA SER A 505 2.91 35.28 8.58
C SER A 505 1.51 35.09 9.17
N GLY A 506 1.41 34.29 10.23
CA GLY A 506 0.13 33.91 10.85
C GLY A 506 -0.52 32.65 10.25
N SER A 507 0.02 32.09 9.16
CA SER A 507 -0.40 30.79 8.62
C SER A 507 0.45 29.66 9.17
N GLU A 508 -0.13 28.46 9.29
CA GLU A 508 0.64 27.22 9.45
C GLU A 508 1.53 26.97 8.23
N PHE A 509 2.60 26.17 8.37
CA PHE A 509 3.44 25.79 7.24
C PHE A 509 2.62 25.14 6.12
N GLY A 510 3.10 25.33 4.89
CA GLY A 510 2.49 24.75 3.72
C GLY A 510 3.02 23.36 3.38
N VAL A 511 2.22 22.64 2.59
CA VAL A 511 2.54 21.31 2.08
C VAL A 511 2.39 21.35 0.57
N ALA A 512 3.46 21.06 -0.14
CA ALA A 512 3.40 20.73 -1.55
C ALA A 512 3.30 19.21 -1.72
N TRP A 513 2.63 18.78 -2.77
CA TRP A 513 2.41 17.39 -3.11
C TRP A 513 2.80 17.14 -4.56
N ARG A 514 3.55 16.06 -4.81
CA ARG A 514 3.90 15.59 -6.16
C ARG A 514 3.42 14.15 -6.35
N PRO A 515 2.37 13.89 -7.15
CA PRO A 515 1.92 12.54 -7.41
C PRO A 515 3.03 11.69 -8.04
N LEU A 516 3.09 10.42 -7.64
CA LEU A 516 3.99 9.37 -8.12
C LEU A 516 3.27 8.43 -9.07
N ALA A 517 2.11 7.94 -8.64
CA ALA A 517 1.25 7.00 -9.35
C ALA A 517 -0.22 7.40 -9.16
N GLY A 518 -1.09 7.01 -10.09
CA GLY A 518 -2.53 7.27 -10.00
C GLY A 518 -2.98 8.68 -10.44
N TYR A 519 -2.09 9.46 -11.09
CA TYR A 519 -2.40 10.79 -11.62
C TYR A 519 -1.69 11.14 -12.94
N MET A 520 -1.22 10.14 -13.69
CA MET A 520 -0.40 10.35 -14.88
C MET A 520 -1.17 11.03 -16.02
N ASN A 521 -2.48 10.77 -16.11
CA ASN A 521 -3.39 11.45 -17.04
C ASN A 521 -3.84 12.83 -16.55
N LYS A 522 -3.40 13.23 -15.34
CA LYS A 522 -3.79 14.46 -14.65
C LYS A 522 -5.30 14.55 -14.35
N ASP A 523 -5.92 13.39 -14.14
CA ASP A 523 -7.24 13.17 -13.59
C ASP A 523 -7.27 11.80 -12.90
N LEU A 524 -8.36 11.47 -12.21
CA LEU A 524 -8.55 10.15 -11.59
C LEU A 524 -9.52 9.26 -12.39
N GLU A 525 -9.80 9.54 -13.66
CA GLU A 525 -10.82 8.79 -14.39
C GLU A 525 -10.44 7.30 -14.58
N ASN A 526 -9.16 7.00 -14.79
CA ASN A 526 -8.70 5.61 -14.81
C ASN A 526 -8.83 4.95 -13.44
N THR A 527 -8.45 5.65 -12.37
CA THR A 527 -8.63 5.16 -10.99
C THR A 527 -10.09 4.82 -10.70
N ARG A 528 -11.05 5.65 -11.15
CA ARG A 528 -12.49 5.35 -11.04
C ARG A 528 -12.86 4.03 -11.71
N ARG A 529 -12.43 3.84 -12.96
CA ARG A 529 -12.73 2.62 -13.75
C ARG A 529 -12.17 1.38 -13.08
N ILE A 530 -10.97 1.48 -12.49
CA ILE A 530 -10.35 0.40 -11.73
C ILE A 530 -11.17 0.11 -10.47
N LEU A 531 -11.55 1.14 -9.71
CA LEU A 531 -12.37 0.97 -8.49
C LEU A 531 -13.74 0.34 -8.77
N GLU A 532 -14.34 0.59 -9.93
CA GLU A 532 -15.61 -0.04 -10.34
C GLU A 532 -15.45 -1.48 -10.81
N ASN A 533 -14.24 -1.87 -11.21
CA ASN A 533 -14.00 -3.20 -11.73
C ASN A 533 -14.19 -4.25 -10.63
N PRO A 534 -14.99 -5.31 -10.85
CA PRO A 534 -15.22 -6.33 -9.83
C PRO A 534 -13.94 -7.05 -9.42
N HIS A 535 -12.94 -7.15 -10.30
CA HIS A 535 -11.63 -7.79 -10.08
C HIS A 535 -10.57 -6.89 -9.47
N CYS A 536 -10.94 -5.72 -8.96
CA CYS A 536 -10.02 -4.80 -8.27
C CYS A 536 -10.53 -4.51 -6.86
N ILE A 537 -9.63 -4.41 -5.89
CA ILE A 537 -9.90 -3.98 -4.52
C ILE A 537 -8.95 -2.83 -4.14
N PRO A 538 -9.35 -1.93 -3.23
CA PRO A 538 -8.41 -1.04 -2.54
C PRO A 538 -7.32 -1.85 -1.82
N GLY A 539 -6.05 -1.47 -1.96
CA GLY A 539 -4.99 -2.23 -1.29
C GLY A 539 -3.56 -1.77 -1.53
N VAL A 540 -3.33 -0.47 -1.45
CA VAL A 540 -1.98 0.15 -1.55
C VAL A 540 -1.97 1.40 -0.66
N SER A 541 -2.45 1.23 0.57
CA SER A 541 -2.35 2.28 1.60
C SER A 541 -0.90 2.42 2.08
N ASP A 542 -0.14 1.32 2.00
CA ASP A 542 1.23 1.15 2.49
C ASP A 542 1.39 1.70 3.90
N ALA A 543 0.35 1.56 4.72
CA ALA A 543 0.31 2.13 6.05
C ALA A 543 1.41 1.50 6.92
N GLY A 544 2.23 2.34 7.55
CA GLY A 544 3.41 1.91 8.31
C GLY A 544 4.72 1.96 7.50
N ALA A 545 4.65 2.09 6.18
CA ALA A 545 5.80 2.35 5.32
C ALA A 545 5.93 3.84 4.96
N HIS A 546 6.99 4.17 4.23
CA HIS A 546 7.29 5.43 3.58
C HIS A 546 7.17 6.67 4.48
N SER A 547 7.50 6.49 5.76
CA SER A 547 7.28 7.47 6.82
C SER A 547 7.87 8.84 6.49
N GLY A 548 9.00 8.91 5.76
CA GLY A 548 9.63 10.18 5.36
C GLY A 548 9.08 10.83 4.10
N ILE A 549 8.21 10.14 3.35
CA ILE A 549 7.85 10.43 1.96
C ILE A 549 6.36 10.74 1.81
N PHE A 550 5.47 9.85 2.26
CA PHE A 550 4.02 10.00 2.17
C PHE A 550 3.28 9.24 3.28
N ASN A 551 1.95 9.35 3.31
CA ASN A 551 1.10 8.56 4.20
C ASN A 551 -0.30 8.42 3.58
N ASP A 552 -0.65 7.18 3.23
CA ASP A 552 -1.90 6.83 2.55
C ASP A 552 -2.82 5.94 3.41
N ALA A 553 -2.52 5.80 4.70
CA ALA A 553 -3.31 5.04 5.69
C ALA A 553 -4.78 5.50 5.78
N ASN A 554 -5.07 6.74 5.39
CA ASN A 554 -6.42 7.31 5.35
C ASN A 554 -7.15 7.09 4.02
N GLY A 555 -6.63 6.22 3.14
CA GLY A 555 -7.28 5.82 1.89
C GLY A 555 -8.77 5.47 2.04
N PRO A 556 -9.19 4.70 3.05
CA PRO A 556 -10.60 4.39 3.27
C PRO A 556 -11.48 5.64 3.48
N THR A 557 -10.93 6.65 4.16
CA THR A 557 -11.63 7.93 4.35
C THR A 557 -11.67 8.74 3.06
N HIS A 558 -10.64 8.63 2.21
CA HIS A 558 -10.63 9.27 0.90
C HIS A 558 -11.69 8.68 -0.06
N LEU A 559 -11.96 7.37 0.03
CA LEU A 559 -13.08 6.75 -0.70
C LEU A 559 -14.42 7.42 -0.38
N LEU A 560 -14.68 7.73 0.89
CA LEU A 560 -15.94 8.38 1.27
C LEU A 560 -15.94 9.88 0.98
N THR A 561 -14.88 10.60 1.35
CA THR A 561 -14.82 12.05 1.17
C THR A 561 -14.74 12.42 -0.32
N HIS A 562 -13.74 11.94 -1.05
CA HIS A 562 -13.59 12.28 -2.47
C HIS A 562 -14.57 11.52 -3.34
N TRP A 563 -14.48 10.18 -3.39
CA TRP A 563 -15.19 9.41 -4.41
C TRP A 563 -16.71 9.40 -4.23
N VAL A 564 -17.21 9.39 -3.00
CA VAL A 564 -18.66 9.37 -2.72
C VAL A 564 -19.24 10.79 -2.62
N ARG A 565 -18.54 11.73 -1.94
CA ARG A 565 -19.14 13.01 -1.55
C ARG A 565 -18.64 14.25 -2.31
N ASP A 566 -17.34 14.39 -2.54
CA ASP A 566 -16.73 15.69 -2.88
C ASP A 566 -16.20 15.79 -4.32
N ARG A 567 -16.05 14.67 -5.03
CA ARG A 567 -15.47 14.69 -6.38
C ARG A 567 -16.28 15.61 -7.30
N THR A 568 -15.56 16.46 -8.03
CA THR A 568 -16.10 17.45 -8.97
C THR A 568 -15.71 17.19 -10.43
N ARG A 569 -14.61 16.45 -10.67
CA ARG A 569 -14.11 16.15 -12.01
C ARG A 569 -14.52 14.74 -12.45
N GLY A 570 -15.75 14.62 -12.94
CA GLY A 570 -16.31 13.34 -13.37
C GLY A 570 -17.24 12.72 -12.32
N PRO A 571 -17.74 11.49 -12.57
CA PRO A 571 -18.76 10.89 -11.73
C PRO A 571 -18.21 10.43 -10.38
N ARG A 572 -19.09 10.44 -9.39
CA ARG A 572 -18.89 9.89 -8.04
C ARG A 572 -19.23 8.40 -8.02
N LEU A 573 -18.75 7.70 -7.00
CA LEU A 573 -19.09 6.31 -6.72
C LEU A 573 -20.29 6.22 -5.76
N PRO A 574 -21.18 5.21 -5.91
CA PRO A 574 -22.16 4.89 -4.89
C PRO A 574 -21.47 4.51 -3.57
N ILE A 575 -22.06 4.93 -2.44
CA ILE A 575 -21.49 4.62 -1.11
C ILE A 575 -21.47 3.11 -0.84
N GLU A 576 -22.48 2.39 -1.32
CA GLU A 576 -22.59 0.94 -1.21
C GLU A 576 -21.41 0.23 -1.89
N LEU A 577 -20.99 0.72 -3.06
CA LEU A 577 -19.83 0.20 -3.77
C LEU A 577 -18.53 0.52 -3.00
N ALA A 578 -18.36 1.77 -2.57
CA ALA A 578 -17.16 2.19 -1.83
C ALA A 578 -16.97 1.39 -0.53
N VAL A 579 -18.05 1.21 0.25
CA VAL A 579 -18.04 0.42 1.49
C VAL A 579 -17.77 -1.05 1.17
N LYS A 580 -18.48 -1.67 0.23
CA LYS A 580 -18.25 -3.07 -0.16
C LYS A 580 -16.80 -3.34 -0.57
N LYS A 581 -16.22 -2.44 -1.38
CA LYS A 581 -14.85 -2.55 -1.88
C LYS A 581 -13.81 -2.60 -0.76
N GLN A 582 -13.97 -1.81 0.30
CA GLN A 582 -13.02 -1.74 1.43
C GLN A 582 -13.41 -2.57 2.66
N THR A 583 -14.45 -3.41 2.55
CA THR A 583 -14.94 -4.28 3.63
C THR A 583 -15.05 -5.72 3.13
N SER A 584 -16.23 -6.16 2.68
CA SER A 584 -16.50 -7.56 2.32
C SER A 584 -15.66 -8.09 1.17
N GLU A 585 -15.30 -7.26 0.18
CA GLU A 585 -14.47 -7.72 -0.93
C GLU A 585 -13.01 -7.95 -0.52
N VAL A 586 -12.43 -7.02 0.26
CA VAL A 586 -11.09 -7.22 0.84
C VAL A 586 -11.10 -8.41 1.79
N ALA A 587 -12.04 -8.47 2.73
CA ALA A 587 -12.15 -9.55 3.70
C ALA A 587 -12.20 -10.93 3.03
N ARG A 588 -12.96 -11.05 1.93
CA ARG A 588 -13.08 -12.29 1.15
C ARG A 588 -11.79 -12.71 0.47
N VAL A 589 -11.00 -11.77 -0.05
CA VAL A 589 -9.67 -12.09 -0.64
C VAL A 589 -8.78 -12.74 0.40
N PHE A 590 -8.78 -12.23 1.63
CA PHE A 590 -7.97 -12.77 2.73
C PHE A 590 -8.63 -13.90 3.54
N GLY A 591 -9.77 -14.42 3.08
CA GLY A 591 -10.47 -15.53 3.76
C GLY A 591 -11.11 -15.15 5.10
N LEU A 592 -11.27 -13.86 5.38
CA LEU A 592 -11.83 -13.31 6.61
C LEU A 592 -13.36 -13.25 6.55
N GLY A 593 -14.00 -14.43 6.52
CA GLY A 593 -15.45 -14.55 6.33
C GLY A 593 -16.31 -14.13 7.52
N ASP A 594 -15.72 -13.91 8.70
CA ASP A 594 -16.39 -13.51 9.94
C ASP A 594 -16.71 -12.01 10.00
N ARG A 595 -16.19 -11.20 9.07
CA ARG A 595 -16.27 -9.74 9.09
C ARG A 595 -16.54 -9.14 7.70
N GLY A 596 -16.59 -7.81 7.65
CA GLY A 596 -16.76 -7.04 6.41
C GLY A 596 -18.21 -6.86 5.96
N GLU A 597 -19.18 -7.39 6.71
CA GLU A 597 -20.62 -7.23 6.46
C GLU A 597 -21.37 -7.01 7.77
N LEU A 598 -22.40 -6.16 7.76
CA LEU A 598 -23.33 -5.99 8.88
C LEU A 598 -24.45 -7.04 8.76
N ALA A 599 -24.22 -8.23 9.30
CA ALA A 599 -25.19 -9.32 9.28
C ALA A 599 -25.15 -10.16 10.56
N PRO A 600 -26.25 -10.82 10.95
CA PRO A 600 -26.27 -11.73 12.10
C PRO A 600 -25.17 -12.80 12.02
N GLY A 601 -24.48 -13.02 13.15
CA GLY A 601 -23.36 -13.96 13.27
C GLY A 601 -22.02 -13.42 12.75
N LYS A 602 -21.99 -12.23 12.14
CA LYS A 602 -20.74 -11.53 11.81
C LYS A 602 -20.19 -10.84 13.05
N ARG A 603 -18.89 -10.63 13.05
CA ARG A 603 -18.18 -9.87 14.07
C ARG A 603 -18.66 -8.42 14.09
N ALA A 604 -18.83 -7.87 15.28
CA ALA A 604 -19.23 -6.48 15.50
C ALA A 604 -18.05 -5.50 15.35
N ASP A 605 -17.46 -5.47 14.15
CA ASP A 605 -16.53 -4.43 13.73
C ASP A 605 -17.32 -3.39 12.93
N ILE A 606 -17.54 -2.19 13.49
CA ILE A 606 -18.54 -1.23 13.00
C ILE A 606 -17.99 0.20 13.07
N ASN A 607 -18.22 0.99 12.02
CA ASN A 607 -18.02 2.44 12.01
C ASN A 607 -19.36 3.18 12.04
N LEU A 608 -19.45 4.20 12.89
CA LEU A 608 -20.50 5.23 12.83
C LEU A 608 -19.88 6.53 12.32
N ILE A 609 -20.41 7.03 11.21
CA ILE A 609 -19.77 8.07 10.42
C ILE A 609 -20.76 9.20 10.21
N ASP A 610 -20.38 10.40 10.61
CA ASP A 610 -21.01 11.63 10.18
C ASP A 610 -20.45 11.97 8.78
N LEU A 611 -21.18 11.55 7.74
CA LEU A 611 -20.70 11.69 6.36
C LEU A 611 -20.59 13.15 5.94
N ASP A 612 -21.40 14.05 6.50
CA ASP A 612 -21.35 15.48 6.17
C ASP A 612 -20.15 16.15 6.85
N ALA A 613 -19.81 15.74 8.07
CA ALA A 613 -18.64 16.24 8.80
C ALA A 613 -17.33 15.49 8.50
N LEU A 614 -17.35 14.43 7.69
CA LEU A 614 -16.17 13.62 7.38
C LEU A 614 -15.11 14.46 6.66
N GLN A 615 -13.89 14.55 7.19
CA GLN A 615 -12.86 15.40 6.61
C GLN A 615 -11.47 14.77 6.71
N MET A 616 -10.71 14.91 5.62
CA MET A 616 -9.26 14.69 5.61
C MET A 616 -8.55 16.03 5.86
N HIS A 617 -7.70 16.07 6.88
CA HIS A 617 -6.93 17.28 7.22
C HIS A 617 -5.62 17.34 6.45
N LYS A 618 -4.98 18.51 6.47
CA LYS A 618 -3.65 18.72 5.88
C LYS A 618 -2.63 17.77 6.55
N PRO A 619 -1.80 17.05 5.78
CA PRO A 619 -0.73 16.23 6.33
C PRO A 619 0.28 17.06 7.13
N PHE A 620 0.86 16.46 8.16
CA PHE A 620 1.87 17.07 9.01
C PHE A 620 2.95 16.04 9.37
N ILE A 621 4.13 16.50 9.78
CA ILE A 621 5.17 15.60 10.28
C ILE A 621 5.02 15.48 11.80
N SER A 622 5.02 14.25 12.29
CA SER A 622 5.09 13.90 13.71
C SER A 622 6.48 13.35 14.02
N ASN A 623 6.93 13.42 15.28
CA ASN A 623 8.18 12.86 15.78
C ASN A 623 7.95 11.83 16.90
N ASP A 624 6.91 11.01 16.71
CA ASP A 624 6.34 10.07 17.69
C ASP A 624 6.80 8.62 17.52
N LEU A 625 7.61 8.32 16.49
CA LEU A 625 8.24 7.02 16.36
C LEU A 625 9.31 6.80 17.44
N PRO A 626 9.66 5.53 17.76
CA PRO A 626 10.80 5.25 18.62
C PRO A 626 12.03 6.03 18.18
N THR A 627 12.87 6.44 19.14
CA THR A 627 14.02 7.35 18.95
C THR A 627 13.68 8.82 18.64
N GLY A 628 12.40 9.19 18.60
CA GLY A 628 11.95 10.50 18.16
C GLY A 628 12.08 10.70 16.65
N ALA A 629 12.11 9.59 15.90
CA ALA A 629 12.15 9.63 14.44
C ALA A 629 10.85 10.23 13.89
N THR A 630 10.95 10.88 12.74
CA THR A 630 9.83 11.61 12.13
C THR A 630 9.07 10.76 11.13
N ARG A 631 7.74 10.94 11.08
CA ARG A 631 6.87 10.38 10.03
C ARG A 631 5.79 11.37 9.58
N TRP A 632 5.33 11.23 8.35
CA TRP A 632 4.11 11.90 7.89
C TRP A 632 2.88 11.30 8.56
N MET A 633 2.01 12.17 9.05
CA MET A 633 0.72 11.86 9.64
C MET A 633 -0.35 12.69 8.95
N GLN A 634 -1.59 12.20 8.98
CA GLN A 634 -2.73 12.93 8.49
C GLN A 634 -3.92 12.61 9.39
N ASN A 635 -4.52 13.66 9.96
CA ASN A 635 -5.68 13.50 10.82
C ASN A 635 -6.95 13.41 9.98
N VAL A 636 -7.96 12.76 10.55
CA VAL A 636 -9.32 12.72 10.01
C VAL A 636 -10.33 13.11 11.10
N SER A 637 -11.49 13.59 10.69
CA SER A 637 -12.63 13.89 11.57
C SER A 637 -13.92 13.38 10.93
N GLY A 638 -14.99 13.23 11.72
CA GLY A 638 -16.30 12.74 11.26
C GLY A 638 -16.60 11.28 11.60
N TYR A 639 -15.59 10.49 11.98
CA TYR A 639 -15.85 9.20 12.65
C TYR A 639 -16.37 9.45 14.07
N ARG A 640 -17.65 9.16 14.29
CA ARG A 640 -18.30 9.32 15.60
C ARG A 640 -17.88 8.20 16.54
N LEU A 641 -17.93 6.95 16.05
CA LEU A 641 -17.47 5.78 16.79
C LEU A 641 -16.82 4.77 15.83
N THR A 642 -15.77 4.10 16.31
CA THR A 642 -15.23 2.87 15.70
C THR A 642 -15.30 1.77 16.75
N LEU A 643 -15.90 0.65 16.38
CA LEU A 643 -16.06 -0.53 17.22
C LEU A 643 -15.24 -1.68 16.64
N VAL A 644 -14.58 -2.42 17.52
CA VAL A 644 -13.90 -3.68 17.19
C VAL A 644 -14.39 -4.74 18.17
N ALA A 645 -14.95 -5.82 17.64
CA ALA A 645 -15.62 -6.88 18.41
C ALA A 645 -16.59 -6.32 19.47
N GLY A 646 -17.44 -5.36 19.06
CA GLY A 646 -18.48 -4.76 19.89
C GLY A 646 -17.99 -3.70 20.89
N GLN A 647 -16.68 -3.47 21.01
CA GLN A 647 -16.12 -2.48 21.92
C GLN A 647 -15.69 -1.22 21.17
N VAL A 648 -16.08 -0.05 21.69
CA VAL A 648 -15.70 1.25 21.11
C VAL A 648 -14.21 1.50 21.34
N THR A 649 -13.41 1.50 20.27
CA THR A 649 -11.96 1.75 20.29
C THR A 649 -11.62 3.20 20.03
N PHE A 650 -12.43 3.88 19.22
CA PHE A 650 -12.35 5.32 18.98
C PHE A 650 -13.71 5.99 19.13
N LYS A 651 -13.70 7.20 19.68
CA LYS A 651 -14.86 8.09 19.77
C LYS A 651 -14.45 9.49 19.34
N ASP A 652 -15.16 10.06 18.37
CA ASP A 652 -14.93 11.40 17.82
C ASP A 652 -13.44 11.62 17.43
N GLY A 653 -12.84 10.61 16.79
CA GLY A 653 -11.44 10.58 16.37
C GLY A 653 -10.41 10.37 17.49
N GLN A 654 -10.83 10.16 18.74
CA GLN A 654 -9.94 9.95 19.88
C GLN A 654 -9.97 8.50 20.37
N PRO A 655 -8.81 7.91 20.72
CA PRO A 655 -8.76 6.56 21.27
C PRO A 655 -9.43 6.49 22.65
N THR A 656 -10.19 5.44 22.92
CA THR A 656 -10.87 5.24 24.22
C THR A 656 -10.02 4.52 25.26
N GLY A 657 -8.87 3.96 24.86
CA GLY A 657 -8.08 3.04 25.68
C GLY A 657 -8.45 1.56 25.48
N ALA A 658 -9.56 1.25 24.82
CA ALA A 658 -9.95 -0.13 24.55
C ALA A 658 -9.07 -0.76 23.47
N LEU A 659 -8.53 -1.94 23.75
CA LEU A 659 -7.67 -2.72 22.85
C LEU A 659 -8.22 -4.15 22.62
N PRO A 660 -9.43 -4.27 22.01
CA PRO A 660 -10.10 -5.55 21.79
C PRO A 660 -9.56 -6.34 20.60
N GLY A 661 -8.76 -5.70 19.73
CA GLY A 661 -8.15 -6.27 18.54
C GLY A 661 -7.19 -7.41 18.86
N ARG A 662 -7.18 -8.43 18.01
CA ARG A 662 -6.42 -9.67 18.16
C ARG A 662 -5.72 -10.07 16.86
N PHE A 663 -4.73 -10.94 17.00
CA PHE A 663 -4.19 -11.68 15.86
C PHE A 663 -5.25 -12.63 15.29
N VAL A 664 -5.42 -12.61 13.97
CA VAL A 664 -6.34 -13.45 13.22
C VAL A 664 -5.56 -14.54 12.50
N ARG A 665 -5.82 -15.80 12.88
CA ARG A 665 -5.26 -16.97 12.20
C ARG A 665 -6.09 -17.35 10.98
N ASN A 666 -5.42 -17.89 9.98
CA ASN A 666 -6.04 -18.44 8.80
C ASN A 666 -7.03 -19.55 9.16
N PRO A 667 -8.34 -19.41 8.84
CA PRO A 667 -9.33 -20.41 9.17
C PRO A 667 -9.16 -21.71 8.35
N LYS A 668 -8.38 -21.69 7.27
CA LYS A 668 -8.05 -22.86 6.46
C LYS A 668 -6.77 -23.58 6.91
N ALA A 669 -6.07 -23.08 7.92
CA ALA A 669 -4.83 -23.67 8.39
C ALA A 669 -5.01 -25.14 8.80
N ASP A 670 -4.08 -26.01 8.39
CA ASP A 670 -4.13 -27.44 8.69
C ASP A 670 -3.05 -27.85 9.71
N ALA A 671 -3.44 -27.89 10.99
CA ALA A 671 -2.55 -28.30 12.07
C ALA A 671 -2.05 -29.76 11.94
N ALA A 672 -2.71 -30.62 11.15
CA ALA A 672 -2.24 -31.98 10.90
C ALA A 672 -1.05 -32.03 9.92
N VAL A 673 -0.93 -31.02 9.05
CA VAL A 673 0.20 -30.87 8.12
C VAL A 673 1.38 -30.16 8.78
N TRP A 674 1.15 -29.40 9.85
CA TRP A 674 2.20 -28.69 10.58
C TRP A 674 3.25 -29.64 11.14
N GLN A 675 4.52 -29.45 10.75
CA GLN A 675 5.63 -30.33 11.17
C GLN A 675 6.49 -29.72 12.30
N GLY A 676 6.31 -28.43 12.57
CA GLY A 676 6.99 -27.65 13.59
C GLY A 676 8.20 -26.89 13.04
N ALA A 677 8.23 -25.58 13.30
CA ALA A 677 9.27 -24.65 12.85
C ALA A 677 10.71 -25.12 13.08
N SER A 678 10.98 -25.73 14.24
CA SER A 678 12.33 -26.14 14.66
C SER A 678 12.91 -27.29 13.86
N LYS A 679 12.08 -28.03 13.10
CA LYS A 679 12.54 -29.14 12.24
C LYS A 679 13.00 -28.67 10.86
N HIS A 680 12.58 -27.49 10.42
CA HIS A 680 13.11 -26.84 9.21
C HIS A 680 14.38 -26.10 9.59
N VAL A 681 15.47 -26.87 9.66
CA VAL A 681 16.81 -26.46 10.09
C VAL A 681 17.07 -24.99 9.78
N ALA A 682 17.12 -24.16 10.83
CA ALA A 682 17.79 -22.86 10.77
C ALA A 682 19.19 -23.14 10.22
N TRP A 683 19.50 -22.70 9.01
CA TRP A 683 20.87 -22.83 8.51
C TRP A 683 21.77 -22.00 9.43
N ARG A 684 22.42 -22.65 10.39
CA ARG A 684 23.42 -22.07 11.28
C ARG A 684 24.74 -22.42 10.65
N PRO A 685 25.48 -21.46 10.05
CA PRO A 685 26.74 -21.78 9.40
C PRO A 685 27.66 -22.51 10.39
N GLY A 686 28.06 -23.73 10.04
CA GLY A 686 29.38 -24.18 10.44
C GLY A 686 30.38 -23.25 9.75
N ARG A 687 31.34 -22.70 10.49
CA ARG A 687 32.47 -21.99 9.90
C ARG A 687 33.23 -22.96 8.98
N SER A 688 32.88 -23.02 7.70
CA SER A 688 33.78 -23.51 6.65
C SER A 688 33.25 -23.17 5.26
N GLU A 689 34.07 -22.37 4.57
CA GLU A 689 34.49 -22.54 3.17
C GLU A 689 33.45 -22.31 2.07
N GLU A 690 32.93 -21.08 1.98
CA GLU A 690 32.88 -20.30 0.72
C GLU A 690 32.47 -18.83 0.99
N ASP A 691 32.91 -18.29 2.13
CA ASP A 691 32.83 -16.86 2.43
C ASP A 691 33.88 -16.12 1.59
N GLY A 692 33.68 -16.12 0.28
CA GLY A 692 34.34 -15.17 -0.59
C GLY A 692 33.85 -13.79 -0.18
N ALA A 693 34.62 -13.11 0.67
CA ALA A 693 34.46 -11.69 0.95
C ALA A 693 34.32 -10.99 -0.41
N LEU A 694 33.10 -10.56 -0.72
CA LEU A 694 32.83 -9.79 -1.91
C LEU A 694 33.71 -8.53 -1.83
N ASP A 695 34.65 -8.41 -2.76
CA ASP A 695 35.38 -7.18 -2.96
C ASP A 695 34.44 -6.15 -3.61
N LEU A 696 33.63 -5.53 -2.74
CA LEU A 696 32.64 -4.50 -3.11
C LEU A 696 33.30 -3.23 -3.66
N SER A 697 34.63 -3.10 -3.59
CA SER A 697 35.34 -1.92 -4.10
C SER A 697 35.28 -1.79 -5.62
N LYS A 698 35.10 -2.90 -6.35
CA LYS A 698 34.99 -2.90 -7.82
C LYS A 698 33.58 -2.71 -8.35
N TYR A 699 32.55 -2.92 -7.53
CA TYR A 699 31.14 -2.81 -7.94
C TYR A 699 30.49 -1.47 -7.57
N ALA A 700 31.15 -0.70 -6.70
CA ALA A 700 30.68 0.60 -6.22
C ALA A 700 30.66 1.70 -7.30
N LEU A 701 31.46 1.57 -8.37
CA LEU A 701 31.64 2.64 -9.35
C LEU A 701 30.72 2.58 -10.58
N GLU A 702 30.16 1.41 -10.90
CA GLU A 702 29.24 1.27 -12.05
C GLU A 702 27.77 1.24 -11.65
N ALA A 703 27.44 0.81 -10.42
CA ALA A 703 26.07 0.80 -9.89
C ALA A 703 25.64 2.09 -9.17
N ALA A 704 26.57 3.02 -8.92
CA ALA A 704 26.28 4.32 -8.29
C ALA A 704 25.43 5.27 -9.16
N GLN A 705 25.28 5.00 -10.46
CA GLN A 705 24.61 5.90 -11.40
C GLN A 705 23.10 5.64 -11.61
N GLY A 706 22.52 4.56 -11.04
CA GLY A 706 21.25 4.01 -11.58
C GLY A 706 20.00 3.88 -10.69
N GLY A 707 20.09 3.73 -9.36
CA GLY A 707 18.93 3.91 -8.46
C GLY A 707 18.01 2.71 -8.09
N GLY A 708 17.75 2.57 -6.79
CA GLY A 708 16.53 2.08 -6.09
C GLY A 708 16.88 1.70 -4.63
N ALA A 709 16.06 1.69 -3.58
CA ALA A 709 15.04 2.65 -3.11
C ALA A 709 15.62 3.62 -2.03
N SER A 710 14.99 4.75 -1.72
CA SER A 710 14.71 5.81 -2.68
C SER A 710 16.04 6.47 -3.06
N ALA A 711 16.34 6.56 -4.37
CA ALA A 711 17.48 7.37 -4.85
C ALA A 711 17.46 8.78 -4.20
N ILE A 712 16.26 9.27 -3.92
CA ILE A 712 15.99 10.49 -3.19
C ILE A 712 16.46 10.48 -1.73
N GLY A 713 16.13 9.45 -0.94
CA GLY A 713 16.54 9.34 0.47
C GLY A 713 18.06 9.22 0.60
N ARG A 714 18.70 8.57 -0.39
CA ARG A 714 20.17 8.55 -0.52
C ARG A 714 20.74 9.93 -0.81
N ILE A 715 20.18 10.65 -1.78
CA ILE A 715 20.62 12.01 -2.09
C ILE A 715 20.38 12.93 -0.90
N ALA A 716 19.22 12.86 -0.23
CA ALA A 716 18.95 13.63 0.98
C ALA A 716 19.98 13.36 2.10
N ARG A 717 20.30 12.08 2.38
CA ARG A 717 21.32 11.69 3.38
C ARG A 717 22.75 12.08 2.99
N ALA A 718 23.12 11.97 1.72
CA ALA A 718 24.42 12.39 1.20
C ALA A 718 24.59 13.91 1.30
N LEU A 719 23.57 14.67 0.90
CA LEU A 719 23.52 16.13 1.00
C LEU A 719 23.55 16.64 2.45
N GLU A 720 23.02 15.85 3.40
CA GLU A 720 23.16 16.14 4.83
C GLU A 720 24.62 16.02 5.31
N LYS A 721 25.34 14.98 4.86
CA LYS A 721 26.72 14.65 5.27
C LYS A 721 27.79 15.57 4.67
N ASP A 722 27.62 16.08 3.45
CA ASP A 722 28.59 16.96 2.76
C ASP A 722 28.75 18.37 3.38
N GLY A 723 28.16 18.62 4.54
CA GLY A 723 28.52 19.75 5.41
C GLY A 723 29.83 19.56 6.17
N ALA A 724 30.45 18.37 6.14
CA ALA A 724 31.74 18.10 6.74
C ALA A 724 32.76 17.67 5.67
N THR A 725 33.72 18.55 5.40
CA THR A 725 34.96 18.31 4.64
C THR A 725 34.79 18.01 3.14
N GLY A 726 34.71 19.09 2.35
CA GLY A 726 35.04 19.04 0.92
C GLY A 726 36.51 18.68 0.71
N THR A 727 36.80 17.41 0.46
CA THR A 727 38.07 16.99 -0.15
C THR A 727 37.79 16.04 -1.31
N ALA A 728 38.62 16.15 -2.36
CA ALA A 728 38.53 15.39 -3.60
C ALA A 728 38.52 13.86 -3.40
N ALA A 729 38.92 13.36 -2.23
CA ALA A 729 38.86 11.95 -1.86
C ALA A 729 37.42 11.41 -1.70
N ALA A 730 36.42 12.27 -1.44
CA ALA A 730 35.01 11.87 -1.40
C ALA A 730 34.43 11.60 -2.80
N ARG A 731 34.99 12.23 -3.84
CA ARG A 731 34.52 12.08 -5.24
C ARG A 731 34.98 10.81 -5.93
N SER A 732 35.95 10.07 -5.38
CA SER A 732 36.41 8.80 -5.94
C SER A 732 35.76 7.57 -5.28
N ARG A 733 34.83 7.79 -4.33
CA ARG A 733 34.08 6.73 -3.63
C ARG A 733 32.58 6.79 -3.88
N LEU A 734 32.10 7.84 -4.54
CA LEU A 734 30.84 7.89 -5.30
C LEU A 734 31.16 7.47 -6.73
#